data_AF-A0A929N143-F1
#
_entry.id   AF-A0A929N143-F1
#
_cell.length_a   1.000
_cell.length_b   1.000
_cell.length_c   1.000
_cell.angle_alpha   90.00
_cell.angle_beta   90.00
_cell.angle_gamma   90.00
#
_symmetry.space_group_name_H-M   'P 1'
#
loop_
_entity.id
_entity.type
_entity.pdbx_description
1 polymer ?
#
loop_
_entity_poly.entity_id
_entity_poly.type
_entity_poly.pdbx_seq_one_letter_code
_entity_poly.pdbx_strand_id
1 'polypeptide(L)'
;MRGSVRIFRRDLLRLVSVPAAWIVIIGLAFVPALYAWFNIVGFWDPYNQTSRIRVAVANEDEGWTREPIGFVNVGAMLQERLEDNDQLGWHFVSADQARAEVERGDSYAAFVIPADFSKSLTGVVDGTFTRPSIAYYVNEKNNAVAPKITQAGATALDNQINSAFVATVARTLSERVSEAGASLTSALETGQSELVGAMGRATSGLGSARASLEGMDPQIEGAKASVSTARTALSGIDGAASSAEASLGTADHLVSDARASLSSFSSGLSSSLDGLASQASQAAAGAASAGGALDGGLQGAAGAVGGLLGEASSINTANGQLLADLQGLPIASDPAVSGVLGSLSAQNTAVGSAITDLTALNSSISGTSTAVATALDSMSSAASAVSDAVSSGRAALDDQVPAISSALDQMAASSAHLRAALATARSLRAQVSGLLDQMDSLLDGASAASSQSAANLGAIESDLSSASTDIQSIASSNSLTALAASLGVSPEAIAAFVASPTSIQTEAVFPVAAYGSAMAPLFTNLALWVGAFSLVILFKLEVDEEGTGPLTSAQKYLGRWMLLAVFAVAQALVVSAGDLVIGVQTASRTAFVGTAVLVSLAFLSIIYMLATCLQHIGKGLCVIIVVVQIPGAAGLYPIEMMPSFFRALHPALPFTYGINALRETVGGFYGNHYALDIGVLGAHTLIAFAIGLALRPHLVNLNAMMTRELSQSGLFVAETTRVPSSRYRLTQIISVLADHEGYQRGVARRIERFERRYPAIKRGGLAAGIVVPAVLAVLSVTNAAEVPIVLGAWIVWLLIVILFLVGVEYLREALDRQRLLSTMGESDVRSLLRPRCPAARARVMAGAAAITASLAS
;
A
#
# COMPACT_ATOMS: atom_id res chain seq x y z
N MET A 1 6.24 -53.55 16.26
CA MET A 1 5.57 -52.47 15.51
C MET A 1 5.39 -51.26 16.42
N ARG A 2 5.88 -50.07 16.05
CA ARG A 2 5.72 -48.82 16.83
C ARG A 2 4.23 -48.58 17.12
N GLY A 3 3.88 -48.12 18.32
CA GLY A 3 2.48 -47.99 18.79
C GLY A 3 1.55 -47.25 17.82
N SER A 4 2.04 -46.19 17.17
CA SER A 4 1.28 -45.42 16.16
C SER A 4 0.85 -46.25 14.94
N VAL A 5 1.72 -47.14 14.46
CA VAL A 5 1.43 -47.99 13.29
C VAL A 5 0.38 -49.05 13.63
N ARG A 6 0.35 -49.52 14.88
CA ARG A 6 -0.68 -50.45 15.36
C ARG A 6 -2.06 -49.79 15.36
N ILE A 7 -2.16 -48.54 15.82
CA ILE A 7 -3.39 -47.74 15.77
C ILE A 7 -3.84 -47.57 14.32
N PHE A 8 -2.94 -47.07 13.46
CA PHE A 8 -3.23 -46.83 12.05
C PHE A 8 -3.76 -48.10 11.35
N ARG A 9 -3.07 -49.24 11.50
CA ARG A 9 -3.48 -50.50 10.90
C ARG A 9 -4.85 -50.96 11.42
N ARG A 10 -5.09 -50.87 12.74
CA ARG A 10 -6.38 -51.24 13.34
C ARG A 10 -7.51 -50.40 12.78
N ASP A 11 -7.34 -49.08 12.77
CA ASP A 11 -8.41 -48.17 12.38
C ASP A 11 -8.73 -48.30 10.88
N LEU A 12 -7.71 -48.52 10.05
CA LEU A 12 -7.90 -48.84 8.63
C LEU A 12 -8.69 -50.14 8.44
N LEU A 13 -8.35 -51.20 9.18
CA LEU A 13 -9.08 -52.48 9.13
C LEU A 13 -10.53 -52.34 9.59
N ARG A 14 -10.79 -51.54 10.64
CA ARG A 14 -12.15 -51.24 11.11
C ARG A 14 -12.98 -50.57 10.02
N LEU A 15 -12.41 -49.60 9.29
CA LEU A 15 -13.10 -48.94 8.17
C LEU A 15 -13.38 -49.92 7.02
N VAL A 16 -12.39 -50.74 6.66
CA VAL A 16 -12.55 -51.74 5.58
C VAL A 16 -13.68 -52.73 5.89
N SER A 17 -13.86 -53.08 7.18
CA SER A 17 -14.88 -54.04 7.61
C SER A 17 -16.32 -53.52 7.60
N VAL A 18 -16.55 -52.21 7.41
CA VAL A 18 -17.89 -51.60 7.41
C VAL A 18 -18.23 -51.05 6.03
N PRO A 19 -18.94 -51.79 5.15
CA PRO A 19 -19.23 -51.38 3.78
C PRO A 19 -19.90 -50.00 3.65
N ALA A 20 -20.82 -49.67 4.55
CA ALA A 20 -21.51 -48.37 4.53
C ALA A 20 -20.55 -47.17 4.74
N ALA A 21 -19.44 -47.37 5.47
CA ALA A 21 -18.45 -46.32 5.66
C ALA A 21 -17.75 -45.95 4.34
N TRP A 22 -17.61 -46.88 3.41
CA TRP A 22 -16.99 -46.62 2.10
C TRP A 22 -17.80 -45.69 1.22
N ILE A 23 -19.14 -45.70 1.32
CA ILE A 23 -19.98 -44.74 0.59
C ILE A 23 -19.64 -43.31 1.02
N VAL A 24 -19.51 -43.10 2.33
CA VAL A 24 -19.14 -41.79 2.89
C VAL A 24 -17.71 -41.42 2.52
N ILE A 25 -16.76 -42.35 2.61
CA ILE A 25 -15.34 -42.13 2.29
C ILE A 25 -15.15 -41.78 0.81
N ILE A 26 -15.81 -42.51 -0.10
CA ILE A 26 -15.74 -42.24 -1.54
C ILE A 26 -16.36 -40.88 -1.82
N GLY A 27 -17.56 -40.60 -1.31
CA GLY A 27 -18.17 -39.28 -1.45
C GLY A 27 -17.23 -38.16 -0.97
N LEU A 28 -16.62 -38.35 0.20
CA LEU A 28 -15.68 -37.39 0.79
C LEU A 28 -14.40 -37.19 -0.03
N ALA A 29 -13.96 -38.21 -0.78
CA ALA A 29 -12.81 -38.09 -1.67
C ALA A 29 -13.08 -37.13 -2.85
N PHE A 30 -14.33 -37.07 -3.31
CA PHE A 30 -14.74 -36.24 -4.46
C PHE A 30 -15.26 -34.86 -4.08
N VAL A 31 -15.77 -34.64 -2.86
CA VAL A 31 -16.32 -33.31 -2.44
C VAL A 31 -15.35 -32.16 -2.73
N PRO A 32 -14.05 -32.24 -2.39
CA PRO A 32 -13.08 -31.20 -2.73
C PRO A 32 -12.91 -31.01 -4.24
N ALA A 33 -12.89 -32.12 -4.96
CA ALA A 33 -12.64 -32.15 -6.39
C ALA A 33 -13.77 -31.46 -7.16
N LEU A 34 -15.03 -31.68 -6.76
CA LEU A 34 -16.19 -30.98 -7.32
C LEU A 34 -16.02 -29.46 -7.20
N TYR A 35 -15.56 -28.96 -6.05
CA TYR A 35 -15.32 -27.53 -5.89
C TYR A 35 -14.27 -27.02 -6.89
N ALA A 36 -13.10 -27.66 -6.97
CA ALA A 36 -12.04 -27.23 -7.88
C ALA A 36 -12.51 -27.29 -9.34
N TRP A 37 -13.07 -28.43 -9.76
CA TRP A 37 -13.43 -28.69 -11.15
C TRP A 37 -14.51 -27.76 -11.67
N PHE A 38 -15.61 -27.56 -10.93
CA PHE A 38 -16.68 -26.67 -11.37
C PHE A 38 -16.19 -25.22 -11.48
N ASN A 39 -15.32 -24.76 -10.58
CA ASN A 39 -14.77 -23.42 -10.66
C ASN A 39 -13.76 -23.31 -11.82
N ILE A 40 -12.83 -24.26 -11.98
CA ILE A 40 -11.85 -24.22 -13.08
C ILE A 40 -12.55 -24.23 -14.44
N VAL A 41 -13.56 -25.07 -14.62
CA VAL A 41 -14.37 -25.11 -15.86
C VAL A 41 -15.17 -23.83 -16.04
N GLY A 42 -15.79 -23.31 -14.97
CA GLY A 42 -16.53 -22.05 -15.01
C GLY A 42 -15.67 -20.85 -15.41
N PHE A 43 -14.39 -20.86 -15.05
CA PHE A 43 -13.40 -19.84 -15.39
C PHE A 43 -12.51 -20.23 -16.58
N TRP A 44 -12.85 -21.26 -17.36
CA TRP A 44 -11.94 -21.80 -18.37
C TRP A 44 -11.51 -20.75 -19.41
N ASP A 45 -12.49 -20.08 -20.02
CA ASP A 45 -12.26 -19.08 -21.07
C ASP A 45 -13.42 -18.08 -21.17
N PRO A 46 -13.60 -17.18 -20.18
CA PRO A 46 -14.64 -16.16 -20.24
C PRO A 46 -14.35 -15.09 -21.31
N TYR A 47 -13.09 -14.92 -21.72
CA TYR A 47 -12.66 -13.83 -22.61
C TYR A 47 -12.84 -14.15 -24.10
N ASN A 48 -12.94 -15.42 -24.49
CA ASN A 48 -13.24 -15.81 -25.87
C ASN A 48 -14.75 -15.78 -26.19
N GLN A 49 -15.60 -15.42 -25.22
CA GLN A 49 -17.05 -15.26 -25.40
C GLN A 49 -17.52 -13.80 -25.32
N THR A 50 -16.60 -12.85 -25.52
CA THR A 50 -16.88 -11.40 -25.44
C THR A 50 -17.88 -10.92 -26.50
N SER A 51 -18.05 -11.65 -27.60
CA SER A 51 -19.10 -11.40 -28.62
C SER A 51 -20.53 -11.47 -28.06
N ARG A 52 -20.73 -12.07 -26.88
CA ARG A 52 -22.02 -12.10 -26.18
C ARG A 52 -22.29 -10.86 -25.33
N ILE A 53 -21.29 -9.99 -25.16
CA ILE A 53 -21.44 -8.71 -24.48
C ILE A 53 -22.06 -7.73 -25.46
N ARG A 54 -23.32 -7.38 -25.23
CA ARG A 54 -24.05 -6.41 -26.05
C ARG A 54 -23.51 -4.99 -25.87
N VAL A 55 -23.14 -4.38 -26.98
CA VAL A 55 -22.60 -3.02 -27.04
C VAL A 55 -23.36 -2.26 -28.12
N ALA A 56 -24.13 -1.25 -27.69
CA ALA A 56 -24.91 -0.42 -28.59
C ALA A 56 -24.00 0.59 -29.31
N VAL A 57 -24.23 0.81 -30.60
CA VAL A 57 -23.53 1.85 -31.36
C VAL A 57 -24.57 2.73 -32.06
N ALA A 58 -24.49 4.03 -31.85
CA ALA A 58 -25.29 5.02 -32.56
C ALA A 58 -24.37 5.87 -33.42
N ASN A 59 -24.64 5.86 -34.72
CA ASN A 59 -23.91 6.65 -35.70
C ASN A 59 -24.79 7.82 -36.15
N GLU A 60 -24.51 9.03 -35.67
CA GLU A 60 -25.21 10.25 -36.08
C GLU A 60 -24.42 11.06 -37.12
N ASP A 61 -23.24 10.57 -37.56
CA ASP A 61 -22.34 11.28 -38.48
C ASP A 61 -22.97 11.48 -39.87
N GLU A 62 -23.18 12.73 -40.24
CA GLU A 62 -23.78 13.10 -41.53
C GLU A 62 -22.77 13.01 -42.70
N GLY A 63 -21.48 12.85 -42.39
CA GLY A 63 -20.40 12.95 -43.35
C GLY A 63 -20.07 14.39 -43.71
N TRP A 64 -18.98 14.60 -44.43
CA TRP A 64 -18.51 15.94 -44.81
C TRP A 64 -17.93 15.96 -46.22
N THR A 65 -18.29 16.97 -47.01
CA THR A 65 -17.68 17.22 -48.33
C THR A 65 -16.65 18.33 -48.21
N ARG A 66 -15.40 18.07 -48.62
CA ARG A 66 -14.34 19.09 -48.68
C ARG A 66 -13.49 18.91 -49.92
N GLU A 67 -13.23 19.98 -50.69
CA GLU A 67 -12.20 19.93 -51.72
C GLU A 67 -10.81 20.06 -51.07
N PRO A 68 -9.80 19.28 -51.51
CA PRO A 68 -9.76 18.40 -52.69
C PRO A 68 -10.13 16.91 -52.44
N ILE A 69 -10.64 16.57 -51.24
CA ILE A 69 -10.88 15.21 -50.72
C ILE A 69 -12.24 14.59 -51.12
N GLY A 70 -13.20 15.39 -51.59
CA GLY A 70 -14.55 14.93 -51.91
C GLY A 70 -15.43 14.70 -50.68
N PHE A 71 -16.52 13.94 -50.83
CA PHE A 71 -17.39 13.52 -49.72
C PHE A 71 -16.78 12.34 -48.96
N VAL A 72 -16.63 12.50 -47.65
CA VAL A 72 -16.10 11.48 -46.74
C VAL A 72 -17.06 11.32 -45.57
N ASN A 73 -17.48 10.08 -45.30
CA ASN A 73 -18.24 9.73 -44.10
C ASN A 73 -17.47 8.66 -43.30
N VAL A 74 -16.65 9.13 -42.35
CA VAL A 74 -15.82 8.30 -41.48
C VAL A 74 -16.69 7.51 -40.49
N GLY A 75 -17.81 8.06 -40.01
CA GLY A 75 -18.74 7.37 -39.14
C GLY A 75 -19.36 6.13 -39.80
N ALA A 76 -19.77 6.23 -41.06
CA ALA A 76 -20.28 5.10 -41.85
C ALA A 76 -19.20 4.02 -42.08
N MET A 77 -17.96 4.43 -42.37
CA MET A 77 -16.83 3.50 -42.49
C MET A 77 -16.51 2.81 -41.15
N LEU A 78 -16.65 3.52 -40.04
CA LEU A 78 -16.46 2.97 -38.70
C LEU A 78 -17.56 1.98 -38.35
N GLN A 79 -18.81 2.29 -38.69
CA GLN A 79 -19.94 1.38 -38.53
C GLN A 79 -19.73 0.08 -39.30
N GLU A 80 -19.33 0.14 -40.58
CA GLU A 80 -19.06 -1.06 -41.39
C GLU A 80 -17.94 -1.93 -40.77
N ARG A 81 -16.85 -1.31 -40.31
CA ARG A 81 -15.77 -2.05 -39.62
C ARG A 81 -16.18 -2.67 -38.29
N LEU A 82 -17.12 -2.03 -37.58
CA LEU A 82 -17.67 -2.56 -36.34
C LEU A 82 -18.66 -3.69 -36.59
N GLU A 83 -19.44 -3.62 -37.67
CA GLU A 83 -20.30 -4.72 -38.13
C GLU A 83 -19.46 -5.96 -38.47
N ASP A 84 -18.28 -5.78 -39.07
CA ASP A 84 -17.33 -6.86 -39.36
C ASP A 84 -16.51 -7.33 -38.14
N ASN A 85 -16.63 -6.68 -36.98
CA ASN A 85 -15.82 -6.98 -35.80
C ASN A 85 -16.53 -7.95 -34.84
N ASP A 86 -16.15 -9.23 -34.87
CA ASP A 86 -16.76 -10.24 -33.99
C ASP A 86 -16.24 -10.26 -32.53
N GLN A 87 -15.41 -9.29 -32.10
CA GLN A 87 -14.83 -9.33 -30.75
C GLN A 87 -15.86 -8.97 -29.66
N LEU A 88 -16.81 -8.11 -29.97
CA LEU A 88 -17.91 -7.70 -29.08
C LEU A 88 -19.25 -7.84 -29.80
N GLY A 89 -20.34 -7.94 -29.04
CA GLY A 89 -21.69 -8.05 -29.59
C GLY A 89 -22.22 -6.69 -30.01
N TRP A 90 -21.64 -6.11 -31.07
CA TRP A 90 -22.06 -4.81 -31.59
C TRP A 90 -23.48 -4.86 -32.16
N HIS A 91 -24.29 -3.86 -31.86
CA HIS A 91 -25.58 -3.68 -32.51
C HIS A 91 -25.90 -2.19 -32.65
N PHE A 92 -26.55 -1.84 -33.75
CA PHE A 92 -26.74 -0.45 -34.15
C PHE A 92 -28.16 0.03 -33.85
N VAL A 93 -28.26 1.16 -33.16
CA VAL A 93 -29.52 1.75 -32.68
C VAL A 93 -29.41 3.28 -32.69
N SER A 94 -30.53 3.99 -32.51
CA SER A 94 -30.48 5.46 -32.38
C SER A 94 -29.78 5.90 -31.10
N ALA A 95 -29.24 7.13 -31.04
CA ALA A 95 -28.55 7.62 -29.85
C ALA A 95 -29.41 7.58 -28.57
N ASP A 96 -30.72 7.88 -28.68
CA ASP A 96 -31.65 7.79 -27.56
C ASP A 96 -31.89 6.35 -27.10
N GLN A 97 -32.02 5.41 -28.04
CA GLN A 97 -32.15 4.00 -27.73
C GLN A 97 -30.87 3.44 -27.12
N ALA A 98 -29.70 3.81 -27.65
CA ALA A 98 -28.39 3.39 -27.13
C ALA A 98 -28.24 3.78 -25.65
N ARG A 99 -28.57 5.04 -25.31
CA ARG A 99 -28.58 5.52 -23.92
C ARG A 99 -29.59 4.76 -23.05
N ALA A 100 -30.82 4.60 -23.53
CA ALA A 100 -31.88 3.91 -22.79
C ALA A 100 -31.57 2.42 -22.56
N GLU A 101 -30.90 1.75 -23.49
CA GLU A 101 -30.48 0.35 -23.32
C GLU A 101 -29.37 0.20 -22.28
N VAL A 102 -28.40 1.12 -22.25
CA VAL A 102 -27.36 1.14 -21.21
C VAL A 102 -27.98 1.42 -19.84
N GLU A 103 -28.91 2.37 -19.74
CA GLU A 103 -29.60 2.67 -18.48
C GLU A 103 -30.46 1.50 -17.97
N ARG A 104 -31.17 0.82 -18.88
CA ARG A 104 -31.99 -0.37 -18.54
C ARG A 104 -31.15 -1.62 -18.28
N GLY A 105 -29.90 -1.66 -18.73
CA GLY A 105 -29.00 -2.81 -18.61
C GLY A 105 -29.17 -3.86 -19.71
N ASP A 106 -29.90 -3.53 -20.78
CA ASP A 106 -30.04 -4.37 -21.99
C ASP A 106 -28.72 -4.41 -22.79
N SER A 107 -27.93 -3.33 -22.66
CA SER A 107 -26.59 -3.16 -23.26
C SER A 107 -25.59 -2.78 -22.15
N TYR A 108 -24.38 -3.33 -22.19
CA TYR A 108 -23.35 -3.06 -21.16
C TYR A 108 -22.66 -1.71 -21.38
N ALA A 109 -22.53 -1.30 -22.64
CA ALA A 109 -21.98 -0.02 -23.04
C ALA A 109 -22.66 0.49 -24.32
N ALA A 110 -22.53 1.78 -24.58
CA ALA A 110 -22.93 2.42 -25.83
C ALA A 110 -21.86 3.40 -26.33
N PHE A 111 -21.65 3.43 -27.64
CA PHE A 111 -20.84 4.43 -28.34
C PHE A 111 -21.75 5.30 -29.20
N VAL A 112 -21.65 6.61 -29.06
CA VAL A 112 -22.41 7.58 -29.89
C VAL A 112 -21.42 8.44 -30.67
N ILE A 113 -21.40 8.24 -31.99
CA ILE A 113 -20.62 9.01 -32.94
C ILE A 113 -21.42 10.27 -33.28
N PRO A 114 -20.90 11.48 -33.02
CA PRO A 114 -21.65 12.71 -33.22
C PRO A 114 -21.76 13.10 -34.70
N ALA A 115 -22.71 13.99 -35.01
CA ALA A 115 -23.01 14.43 -36.37
C ALA A 115 -21.86 15.16 -37.09
N ASP A 116 -20.94 15.77 -36.34
CA ASP A 116 -19.80 16.52 -36.87
C ASP A 116 -18.50 15.72 -36.89
N PHE A 117 -18.56 14.40 -36.66
CA PHE A 117 -17.39 13.53 -36.54
C PHE A 117 -16.49 13.58 -37.78
N SER A 118 -17.05 13.36 -38.98
CA SER A 118 -16.29 13.45 -40.24
C SER A 118 -15.74 14.84 -40.54
N LYS A 119 -16.47 15.89 -40.15
CA LYS A 119 -16.07 17.29 -40.35
C LYS A 119 -14.85 17.64 -39.49
N SER A 120 -14.85 17.23 -38.23
CA SER A 120 -13.75 17.44 -37.28
C SER A 120 -12.48 16.70 -37.71
N LEU A 121 -12.63 15.46 -38.19
CA LEU A 121 -11.53 14.62 -38.66
C LEU A 121 -10.84 15.14 -39.93
N THR A 122 -11.63 15.65 -40.88
CA THR A 122 -11.11 16.18 -42.16
C THR A 122 -10.48 17.58 -42.05
N GLY A 123 -10.58 18.24 -40.89
CA GLY A 123 -9.96 19.54 -40.62
C GLY A 123 -8.43 19.53 -40.54
N VAL A 124 -7.78 18.35 -40.48
CA VAL A 124 -6.31 18.24 -40.47
C VAL A 124 -5.69 18.70 -41.80
N VAL A 125 -6.43 18.60 -42.90
CA VAL A 125 -5.95 18.87 -44.26
C VAL A 125 -5.65 20.36 -44.50
N ASP A 126 -6.21 21.26 -43.70
CA ASP A 126 -6.03 22.71 -43.84
C ASP A 126 -5.81 23.44 -42.51
N GLY A 127 -5.40 22.71 -41.47
CA GLY A 127 -5.04 23.31 -40.18
C GLY A 127 -6.23 23.75 -39.32
N THR A 128 -7.47 23.38 -39.68
CA THR A 128 -8.69 23.61 -38.88
C THR A 128 -9.01 22.43 -37.95
N PHE A 129 -8.01 21.62 -37.62
CA PHE A 129 -8.17 20.38 -36.87
C PHE A 129 -8.83 20.60 -35.50
N THR A 130 -9.97 19.97 -35.31
CA THR A 130 -10.66 19.88 -34.03
C THR A 130 -10.70 18.41 -33.65
N ARG A 131 -10.19 18.06 -32.45
CA ARG A 131 -10.12 16.66 -32.03
C ARG A 131 -11.54 16.08 -31.96
N PRO A 132 -11.89 15.09 -32.81
CA PRO A 132 -13.21 14.48 -32.77
C PRO A 132 -13.38 13.71 -31.45
N SER A 133 -14.61 13.66 -30.93
CA SER A 133 -14.94 12.93 -29.70
C SER A 133 -16.11 11.99 -29.94
N ILE A 134 -16.03 10.77 -29.40
CA ILE A 134 -17.13 9.80 -29.39
C ILE A 134 -17.61 9.69 -27.95
N ALA A 135 -18.92 9.81 -27.73
CA ALA A 135 -19.48 9.66 -26.39
C ALA A 135 -19.58 8.17 -26.04
N TYR A 136 -18.94 7.79 -24.93
CA TYR A 136 -18.96 6.43 -24.40
C TYR A 136 -19.81 6.39 -23.12
N TYR A 137 -20.87 5.59 -23.14
CA TYR A 137 -21.72 5.32 -21.98
C TYR A 137 -21.49 3.90 -21.51
N VAL A 138 -21.38 3.68 -20.20
CA VAL A 138 -21.16 2.34 -19.63
C VAL A 138 -21.98 2.16 -18.37
N ASN A 139 -22.58 0.99 -18.21
CA ASN A 139 -23.33 0.64 -17.01
C ASN A 139 -22.48 -0.21 -16.07
N GLU A 140 -21.69 0.46 -15.21
CA GLU A 140 -20.85 -0.20 -14.21
C GLU A 140 -21.64 -0.96 -13.13
N LYS A 141 -22.93 -0.65 -12.96
CA LYS A 141 -23.80 -1.32 -11.98
C LYS A 141 -24.15 -2.74 -12.40
N ASN A 142 -24.30 -3.02 -13.70
CA ASN A 142 -24.77 -4.32 -14.17
C ASN A 142 -23.73 -5.43 -13.93
N ASN A 143 -22.44 -5.11 -14.08
CA ASN A 143 -21.35 -6.05 -13.86
C ASN A 143 -20.03 -5.30 -13.62
N ALA A 144 -19.19 -5.75 -12.69
CA ALA A 144 -17.93 -5.07 -12.36
C ALA A 144 -16.80 -5.29 -13.38
N VAL A 145 -16.88 -6.36 -14.19
CA VAL A 145 -15.86 -6.74 -15.18
C VAL A 145 -16.22 -6.23 -16.57
N ALA A 146 -17.51 -6.19 -16.92
CA ALA A 146 -17.98 -5.75 -18.24
C ALA A 146 -17.43 -4.36 -18.64
N PRO A 147 -17.42 -3.32 -17.77
CA PRO A 147 -16.83 -2.02 -18.10
C PRO A 147 -15.36 -2.09 -18.51
N LYS A 148 -14.58 -2.99 -17.90
CA LYS A 148 -13.17 -3.18 -18.24
C LYS A 148 -12.99 -3.84 -19.60
N ILE A 149 -13.87 -4.80 -19.93
CA ILE A 149 -13.88 -5.44 -21.24
C ILE A 149 -14.35 -4.47 -22.33
N THR A 150 -15.44 -3.74 -22.11
CA THR A 150 -15.97 -2.77 -23.08
C THR A 150 -15.06 -1.56 -23.23
N GLN A 151 -14.32 -1.16 -22.17
CA GLN A 151 -13.28 -0.14 -22.24
C GLN A 151 -12.08 -0.60 -23.09
N ALA A 152 -11.65 -1.86 -23.00
CA ALA A 152 -10.65 -2.40 -23.92
C ALA A 152 -11.17 -2.39 -25.38
N GLY A 153 -12.47 -2.68 -25.57
CA GLY A 153 -13.16 -2.49 -26.84
C GLY A 153 -13.13 -1.04 -27.35
N ALA A 154 -13.28 -0.05 -26.47
CA ALA A 154 -13.15 1.36 -26.82
C ALA A 154 -11.74 1.71 -27.33
N THR A 155 -10.70 1.12 -26.73
CA THR A 155 -9.32 1.28 -27.21
C THR A 155 -9.10 0.60 -28.56
N ALA A 156 -9.70 -0.57 -28.79
CA ALA A 156 -9.67 -1.21 -30.11
C ALA A 156 -10.41 -0.38 -31.17
N LEU A 157 -11.53 0.25 -30.79
CA LEU A 157 -12.27 1.18 -31.64
C LEU A 157 -11.43 2.42 -32.00
N ASP A 158 -10.74 3.02 -31.01
CA ASP A 158 -9.83 4.15 -31.23
C ASP A 158 -8.71 3.80 -32.24
N ASN A 159 -8.15 2.60 -32.13
CA ASN A 159 -7.17 2.08 -33.10
C ASN A 159 -7.78 1.88 -34.50
N GLN A 160 -9.01 1.37 -34.60
CA GLN A 160 -9.70 1.21 -35.88
C GLN A 160 -10.03 2.55 -36.55
N ILE A 161 -10.40 3.57 -35.76
CA ILE A 161 -10.63 4.95 -36.22
C ILE A 161 -9.34 5.52 -36.79
N ASN A 162 -8.24 5.43 -36.05
CA ASN A 162 -6.92 5.88 -36.51
C ASN A 162 -6.51 5.17 -37.81
N SER A 163 -6.72 3.86 -37.89
CA SER A 163 -6.42 3.08 -39.10
C SER A 163 -7.33 3.44 -40.29
N ALA A 164 -8.63 3.67 -40.07
CA ALA A 164 -9.58 4.07 -41.13
C ALA A 164 -9.27 5.46 -41.67
N PHE A 165 -8.91 6.38 -40.77
CA PHE A 165 -8.49 7.72 -41.14
C PHE A 165 -7.19 7.72 -41.95
N VAL A 166 -6.15 7.05 -41.44
CA VAL A 166 -4.86 6.93 -42.13
C VAL A 166 -5.03 6.25 -43.49
N ALA A 167 -5.86 5.20 -43.59
CA ALA A 167 -6.16 4.54 -44.87
C ALA A 167 -6.89 5.46 -45.86
N THR A 168 -7.82 6.30 -45.39
CA THR A 168 -8.55 7.26 -46.23
C THR A 168 -7.63 8.35 -46.75
N VAL A 169 -6.77 8.89 -45.89
CA VAL A 169 -5.75 9.89 -46.25
C VAL A 169 -4.72 9.28 -47.21
N ALA A 170 -4.22 8.08 -46.93
CA ALA A 170 -3.26 7.36 -47.77
C ALA A 170 -3.84 7.00 -49.14
N ARG A 171 -5.09 6.51 -49.21
CA ARG A 171 -5.78 6.21 -50.48
C ARG A 171 -5.99 7.47 -51.32
N THR A 172 -6.43 8.56 -50.71
CA THR A 172 -6.63 9.84 -51.42
C THR A 172 -5.30 10.42 -51.95
N LEU A 173 -4.23 10.31 -51.15
CA LEU A 173 -2.88 10.67 -51.58
C LEU A 173 -2.41 9.75 -52.72
N SER A 174 -2.69 8.45 -52.66
CA SER A 174 -2.28 7.47 -53.67
C SER A 174 -3.04 7.60 -55.00
N GLU A 175 -4.35 7.88 -54.96
CA GLU A 175 -5.18 8.16 -56.14
C GLU A 175 -4.71 9.44 -56.87
N ARG A 176 -4.34 10.49 -56.12
CA ARG A 176 -3.70 11.71 -56.65
C ARG A 176 -2.30 11.45 -57.23
N VAL A 177 -1.54 10.52 -56.66
CA VAL A 177 -0.23 10.09 -57.15
C VAL A 177 -0.33 9.27 -58.45
N SER A 178 -1.44 8.56 -58.67
CA SER A 178 -1.66 7.74 -59.88
C SER A 178 -2.09 8.57 -61.11
N GLU A 179 -2.86 9.65 -60.92
CA GLU A 179 -3.24 10.58 -61.99
C GLU A 179 -2.11 11.53 -62.43
N ALA A 180 -1.05 11.68 -61.63
CA ALA A 180 -0.01 12.67 -61.82
C ALA A 180 1.35 12.06 -62.21
N GLY A 181 1.35 11.05 -63.09
CA GLY A 181 2.55 10.30 -63.52
C GLY A 181 3.68 11.11 -64.18
N ALA A 182 3.48 12.43 -64.42
CA ALA A 182 4.51 13.35 -64.90
C ALA A 182 5.07 14.29 -63.81
N SER A 183 4.52 14.30 -62.58
CA SER A 183 4.92 15.20 -61.49
C SER A 183 5.52 14.50 -60.27
N LEU A 184 5.70 13.18 -60.30
CA LEU A 184 6.27 12.42 -59.18
C LEU A 184 7.70 12.90 -58.85
N THR A 185 8.50 13.25 -59.86
CA THR A 185 9.85 13.82 -59.66
C THR A 185 9.78 15.18 -58.98
N SER A 186 8.90 16.08 -59.42
CA SER A 186 8.73 17.40 -58.78
C SER A 186 8.11 17.33 -57.38
N ALA A 187 7.21 16.37 -57.13
CA ALA A 187 6.59 16.16 -55.83
C ALA A 187 7.57 15.49 -54.85
N LEU A 188 8.44 14.58 -55.32
CA LEU A 188 9.54 14.01 -54.55
C LEU A 188 10.58 15.08 -54.23
N GLU A 189 10.97 15.92 -55.20
CA GLU A 189 11.88 17.05 -54.98
C GLU A 189 11.29 18.08 -54.00
N THR A 190 9.99 18.38 -54.10
CA THR A 190 9.30 19.31 -53.20
C THR A 190 9.14 18.73 -51.80
N GLY A 191 8.63 17.50 -51.67
CA GLY A 191 8.46 16.82 -50.39
C GLY A 191 9.80 16.53 -49.70
N GLN A 192 10.86 16.28 -50.47
CA GLN A 192 12.23 16.19 -49.97
C GLN A 192 12.73 17.55 -49.49
N SER A 193 12.54 18.62 -50.28
CA SER A 193 12.94 19.96 -49.88
C SER A 193 12.20 20.42 -48.61
N GLU A 194 10.94 20.05 -48.47
CA GLU A 194 10.14 20.30 -47.27
C GLU A 194 10.59 19.44 -46.08
N LEU A 195 10.91 18.16 -46.28
CA LEU A 195 11.43 17.28 -45.23
C LEU A 195 12.81 17.71 -44.75
N VAL A 196 13.72 18.01 -45.66
CA VAL A 196 15.05 18.56 -45.35
C VAL A 196 14.93 19.94 -44.69
N GLY A 197 13.99 20.77 -45.14
CA GLY A 197 13.68 22.05 -44.50
C GLY A 197 13.05 21.92 -43.12
N ALA A 198 12.22 20.90 -42.89
CA ALA A 198 11.63 20.59 -41.58
C ALA A 198 12.69 20.04 -40.62
N MET A 199 13.55 19.12 -41.07
CA MET A 199 14.69 18.64 -40.29
C MET A 199 15.67 19.76 -39.99
N GLY A 200 15.99 20.63 -40.96
CA GLY A 200 16.87 21.78 -40.73
C GLY A 200 16.31 22.78 -39.72
N ARG A 201 14.99 23.02 -39.74
CA ARG A 201 14.31 23.83 -38.71
C ARG A 201 14.32 23.14 -37.34
N ALA A 202 14.12 21.83 -37.29
CA ALA A 202 14.18 21.06 -36.05
C ALA A 202 15.62 21.03 -35.47
N THR A 203 16.65 20.80 -36.29
CA THR A 203 18.07 20.88 -35.89
C THR A 203 18.41 22.28 -35.37
N SER A 204 17.97 23.34 -36.06
CA SER A 204 18.21 24.73 -35.61
C SER A 204 17.48 25.04 -34.30
N GLY A 205 16.27 24.53 -34.12
CA GLY A 205 15.50 24.66 -32.88
C GLY A 205 16.15 23.91 -31.71
N LEU A 206 16.62 22.68 -31.95
CA LEU A 206 17.37 21.88 -30.98
C LEU A 206 18.70 22.54 -30.59
N GLY A 207 19.45 23.07 -31.56
CA GLY A 207 20.69 23.81 -31.29
C GLY A 207 20.46 25.10 -30.50
N SER A 208 19.38 25.83 -30.80
CA SER A 208 18.98 27.01 -30.01
C SER A 208 18.61 26.63 -28.57
N ALA A 209 17.83 25.57 -28.41
CA ALA A 209 17.44 25.05 -27.11
C ALA A 209 18.64 24.58 -26.26
N ARG A 210 19.59 23.90 -26.89
CA ARG A 210 20.86 23.50 -26.27
C ARG A 210 21.68 24.70 -25.81
N ALA A 211 21.83 25.71 -26.67
CA ALA A 211 22.55 26.94 -26.32
C ALA A 211 21.87 27.69 -25.16
N SER A 212 20.54 27.69 -25.09
CA SER A 212 19.80 28.23 -23.94
C SER A 212 20.09 27.46 -22.66
N LEU A 213 20.11 26.12 -22.68
CA LEU A 213 20.44 25.30 -21.51
C LEU A 213 21.89 25.49 -21.03
N GLU A 214 22.84 25.56 -21.96
CA GLU A 214 24.25 25.86 -21.64
C GLU A 214 24.40 27.28 -21.06
N GLY A 215 23.56 28.22 -21.49
CA GLY A 215 23.50 29.59 -20.94
C GLY A 215 22.91 29.70 -19.53
N MET A 216 22.27 28.66 -19.01
CA MET A 216 21.64 28.66 -17.68
C MET A 216 22.62 28.33 -16.54
N ASP A 217 23.69 27.59 -16.82
CA ASP A 217 24.71 27.26 -15.82
C ASP A 217 25.31 28.50 -15.12
N PRO A 218 25.74 29.58 -15.82
CA PRO A 218 26.24 30.77 -15.14
C PRO A 218 25.17 31.49 -14.30
N GLN A 219 23.88 31.37 -14.65
CA GLN A 219 22.77 31.93 -13.84
C GLN A 219 22.54 31.11 -12.57
N ILE A 220 22.60 29.78 -12.68
CA ILE A 220 22.49 28.87 -11.54
C ILE A 220 23.65 29.09 -10.55
N GLU A 221 24.86 29.32 -11.05
CA GLU A 221 26.01 29.67 -10.19
C GLU A 221 25.83 31.06 -9.53
N GLY A 222 25.25 32.04 -10.22
CA GLY A 222 24.86 33.32 -9.62
C GLY A 222 23.81 33.19 -8.50
N ALA A 223 22.83 32.29 -8.69
CA ALA A 223 21.84 31.97 -7.67
C ALA A 223 22.48 31.27 -6.46
N LYS A 224 23.40 30.33 -6.66
CA LYS A 224 24.16 29.68 -5.57
C LYS A 224 25.02 30.67 -4.78
N ALA A 225 25.68 31.61 -5.45
CA ALA A 225 26.41 32.68 -4.79
C ALA A 225 25.49 33.56 -3.91
N SER A 226 24.26 33.78 -4.35
CA SER A 226 23.24 34.50 -3.58
C SER A 226 22.73 33.70 -2.37
N VAL A 227 22.56 32.38 -2.50
CA VAL A 227 22.28 31.46 -1.37
C VAL A 227 23.39 31.53 -0.31
N SER A 228 24.66 31.50 -0.74
CA SER A 228 25.82 31.63 0.15
C SER A 228 25.87 32.99 0.86
N THR A 229 25.55 34.07 0.14
CA THR A 229 25.45 35.42 0.69
C THR A 229 24.34 35.52 1.73
N ALA A 230 23.17 34.93 1.46
CA ALA A 230 22.05 34.88 2.42
C ALA A 230 22.40 34.06 3.68
N ARG A 231 23.08 32.91 3.54
CA ARG A 231 23.59 32.14 4.68
C ARG A 231 24.54 32.96 5.55
N THR A 232 25.43 33.74 4.93
CA THR A 232 26.37 34.62 5.65
C THR A 232 25.63 35.71 6.41
N ALA A 233 24.63 36.37 5.80
CA ALA A 233 23.81 37.38 6.46
C ALA A 233 23.00 36.80 7.65
N LEU A 234 22.46 35.59 7.52
CA LEU A 234 21.73 34.90 8.58
C LEU A 234 22.61 34.52 9.78
N SER A 235 23.91 34.29 9.57
CA SER A 235 24.84 33.96 10.67
C SER A 235 25.06 35.14 11.64
N GLY A 236 24.93 36.39 11.16
CA GLY A 236 25.01 37.59 11.99
C GLY A 236 23.82 37.77 12.96
N ILE A 237 22.69 37.13 12.66
CA ILE A 237 21.46 37.22 13.46
C ILE A 237 21.63 36.54 14.83
N ASP A 238 22.35 35.42 14.92
CA ASP A 238 22.52 34.70 16.19
C ASP A 238 23.41 35.49 17.19
N GLY A 239 24.43 36.16 16.68
CA GLY A 239 25.29 37.06 17.47
C GLY A 239 24.53 38.28 17.97
N ALA A 240 23.82 38.98 17.07
CA ALA A 240 23.00 40.14 17.42
C ALA A 240 21.88 39.76 18.40
N ALA A 241 21.27 38.58 18.22
CA ALA A 241 20.23 38.09 19.12
C ALA A 241 20.76 37.78 20.52
N SER A 242 21.91 37.12 20.62
CA SER A 242 22.52 36.81 21.92
C SER A 242 22.90 38.07 22.68
N SER A 243 23.42 39.09 21.99
CA SER A 243 23.68 40.41 22.58
C SER A 243 22.40 41.13 23.02
N ALA A 244 21.33 41.07 22.23
CA ALA A 244 20.04 41.65 22.59
C ALA A 244 19.42 40.97 23.83
N GLU A 245 19.50 39.65 23.97
CA GLU A 245 19.03 38.94 25.17
C GLU A 245 19.78 39.34 26.44
N ALA A 246 21.10 39.53 26.33
CA ALA A 246 21.90 39.99 27.46
C ALA A 246 21.46 41.40 27.91
N SER A 247 21.27 42.33 26.96
CA SER A 247 20.79 43.69 27.26
C SER A 247 19.36 43.71 27.81
N LEU A 248 18.47 42.85 27.32
CA LEU A 248 17.11 42.68 27.85
C LEU A 248 17.12 42.07 29.26
N GLY A 249 18.04 41.14 29.55
CA GLY A 249 18.25 40.62 30.90
C GLY A 249 18.69 41.72 31.87
N THR A 250 19.60 42.59 31.45
CA THR A 250 19.96 43.80 32.21
C THR A 250 18.75 44.70 32.45
N ALA A 251 17.94 44.97 31.42
CA ALA A 251 16.72 45.79 31.55
C ALA A 251 15.71 45.23 32.58
N ASP A 252 15.48 43.92 32.61
CA ASP A 252 14.55 43.31 33.57
C ASP A 252 15.06 43.38 35.02
N HIS A 253 16.36 43.13 35.22
CA HIS A 253 16.99 43.29 36.54
C HIS A 253 16.83 44.73 37.04
N LEU A 254 17.03 45.71 36.16
CA LEU A 254 16.82 47.11 36.49
C LEU A 254 15.37 47.45 36.85
N VAL A 255 14.40 46.94 36.09
CA VAL A 255 12.98 47.16 36.41
C VAL A 255 12.63 46.54 37.77
N SER A 256 13.16 45.35 38.07
CA SER A 256 12.99 44.70 39.37
C SER A 256 13.61 45.50 40.51
N ASP A 257 14.85 45.94 40.36
CA ASP A 257 15.58 46.72 41.37
C ASP A 257 14.95 48.10 41.58
N ALA A 258 14.41 48.72 40.53
CA ALA A 258 13.68 49.97 40.61
C ALA A 258 12.36 49.83 41.36
N ARG A 259 11.60 48.76 41.12
CA ARG A 259 10.36 48.45 41.86
C ARG A 259 10.64 48.18 43.33
N ALA A 260 11.71 47.45 43.64
CA ALA A 260 12.16 47.23 45.01
C ALA A 260 12.57 48.54 45.69
N SER A 261 13.30 49.41 44.99
CA SER A 261 13.75 50.72 45.50
C SER A 261 12.58 51.69 45.72
N LEU A 262 11.57 51.68 44.83
CA LEU A 262 10.34 52.47 44.96
C LEU A 262 9.53 52.03 46.20
N SER A 263 9.58 50.74 46.55
CA SER A 263 8.97 50.23 47.78
C SER A 263 9.72 50.62 49.06
N SER A 264 11.00 51.00 48.97
CA SER A 264 11.88 51.34 50.11
C SER A 264 12.24 52.84 50.21
N PHE A 265 11.37 53.72 49.71
CA PHE A 265 11.49 55.15 49.42
C PHE A 265 12.26 56.11 50.38
N SER A 266 12.60 55.72 51.61
CA SER A 266 12.96 56.66 52.69
C SER A 266 14.43 57.13 52.78
N SER A 267 15.42 56.59 52.06
CA SER A 267 16.83 56.92 52.39
C SER A 267 17.88 56.97 51.27
N GLY A 268 17.53 56.82 49.97
CA GLY A 268 18.54 56.78 48.90
C GLY A 268 18.04 57.11 47.49
N LEU A 269 17.01 57.95 47.39
CA LEU A 269 16.22 58.14 46.17
C LEU A 269 17.04 58.75 45.01
N SER A 270 17.85 59.79 45.24
CA SER A 270 18.51 60.50 44.13
C SER A 270 19.55 59.64 43.39
N SER A 271 20.44 58.93 44.09
CA SER A 271 21.48 58.11 43.44
C SER A 271 20.91 56.86 42.76
N SER A 272 19.82 56.31 43.30
CA SER A 272 19.15 55.13 42.73
C SER A 272 18.30 55.50 41.51
N LEU A 273 17.64 56.66 41.52
CA LEU A 273 16.94 57.20 40.34
C LEU A 273 17.94 57.62 39.24
N ASP A 274 19.11 58.14 39.60
CA ASP A 274 20.17 58.49 38.65
C ASP A 274 20.80 57.25 38.02
N GLY A 275 21.00 56.21 38.82
CA GLY A 275 21.34 54.87 38.35
C GLY A 275 20.28 54.34 37.38
N LEU A 276 19.00 54.42 37.76
CA LEU A 276 17.88 53.95 36.94
C LEU A 276 17.79 54.68 35.59
N ALA A 277 17.79 56.01 35.56
CA ALA A 277 17.71 56.77 34.32
C ALA A 277 18.94 56.54 33.42
N SER A 278 20.15 56.54 34.01
CA SER A 278 21.40 56.32 33.28
C SER A 278 21.47 54.91 32.69
N GLN A 279 21.08 53.91 33.46
CA GLN A 279 21.25 52.52 33.09
C GLN A 279 20.05 51.98 32.30
N ALA A 280 18.85 52.56 32.42
CA ALA A 280 17.76 52.40 31.44
C ALA A 280 18.13 53.02 30.08
N SER A 281 18.79 54.18 30.08
CA SER A 281 19.32 54.79 28.84
C SER A 281 20.44 53.94 28.22
N GLN A 282 21.33 53.37 29.03
CA GLN A 282 22.36 52.42 28.55
C GLN A 282 21.75 51.11 28.04
N ALA A 283 20.72 50.57 28.71
CA ALA A 283 20.02 49.38 28.26
C ALA A 283 19.25 49.63 26.95
N ALA A 284 18.61 50.79 26.80
CA ALA A 284 17.97 51.20 25.56
C ALA A 284 18.99 51.44 24.44
N ALA A 285 20.15 52.03 24.71
CA ALA A 285 21.25 52.18 23.74
C ALA A 285 21.88 50.84 23.35
N GLY A 286 22.02 49.91 24.30
CA GLY A 286 22.45 48.53 24.06
C GLY A 286 21.45 47.76 23.19
N ALA A 287 20.15 47.89 23.51
CA ALA A 287 19.08 47.30 22.72
C ALA A 287 18.97 47.95 21.33
N ALA A 288 19.15 49.26 21.20
CA ALA A 288 19.15 49.97 19.91
C ALA A 288 20.33 49.58 19.02
N SER A 289 21.53 49.40 19.59
CA SER A 289 22.70 48.92 18.84
C SER A 289 22.56 47.45 18.41
N ALA A 290 22.12 46.56 19.31
CA ALA A 290 21.89 45.15 18.99
C ALA A 290 20.68 44.95 18.05
N GLY A 291 19.61 45.70 18.26
CA GLY A 291 18.41 45.71 17.43
C GLY A 291 18.66 46.34 16.06
N GLY A 292 19.49 47.38 15.97
CA GLY A 292 19.95 47.94 14.69
C GLY A 292 20.87 46.99 13.93
N ALA A 293 21.73 46.23 14.61
CA ALA A 293 22.51 45.16 13.99
C ALA A 293 21.64 43.99 13.52
N LEU A 294 20.62 43.62 14.30
CA LEU A 294 19.62 42.62 13.93
C LEU A 294 18.78 43.08 12.73
N ASP A 295 18.30 44.30 12.75
CA ASP A 295 17.53 44.90 11.65
C ASP A 295 18.38 45.04 10.38
N GLY A 296 19.64 45.46 10.49
CA GLY A 296 20.59 45.45 9.37
C GLY A 296 20.87 44.04 8.83
N GLY A 297 20.96 43.03 9.71
CA GLY A 297 21.06 41.62 9.31
C GLY A 297 19.81 41.09 8.62
N LEU A 298 18.61 41.46 9.11
CA LEU A 298 17.32 41.11 8.50
C LEU A 298 17.13 41.80 7.16
N GLN A 299 17.48 43.09 7.03
CA GLN A 299 17.45 43.83 5.77
C GLN A 299 18.47 43.28 4.77
N GLY A 300 19.68 42.92 5.23
CA GLY A 300 20.69 42.27 4.40
C GLY A 300 20.23 40.89 3.91
N ALA A 301 19.62 40.09 4.79
CA ALA A 301 19.02 38.81 4.43
C ALA A 301 17.85 38.99 3.44
N ALA A 302 16.97 39.97 3.66
CA ALA A 302 15.87 40.27 2.75
C ALA A 302 16.34 40.75 1.37
N GLY A 303 17.41 41.54 1.32
CA GLY A 303 18.05 41.97 0.07
C GLY A 303 18.69 40.80 -0.68
N ALA A 304 19.40 39.91 0.03
CA ALA A 304 20.02 38.71 -0.56
C ALA A 304 18.97 37.70 -1.05
N VAL A 305 17.92 37.46 -0.27
CA VAL A 305 16.78 36.61 -0.66
C VAL A 305 16.01 37.24 -1.83
N GLY A 306 15.85 38.56 -1.84
CA GLY A 306 15.27 39.29 -2.97
C GLY A 306 16.08 39.17 -4.27
N GLY A 307 17.41 39.25 -4.18
CA GLY A 307 18.30 38.99 -5.32
C GLY A 307 18.22 37.55 -5.82
N LEU A 308 18.22 36.57 -4.91
CA LEU A 308 18.02 35.16 -5.22
C LEU A 308 16.66 34.89 -5.90
N LEU A 309 15.59 35.51 -5.41
CA LEU A 309 14.25 35.40 -6.01
C LEU A 309 14.23 35.95 -7.44
N GLY A 310 14.92 37.06 -7.70
CA GLY A 310 15.07 37.61 -9.05
C GLY A 310 15.76 36.65 -10.01
N GLU A 311 16.91 36.09 -9.61
CA GLU A 311 17.68 35.15 -10.44
C GLU A 311 16.92 33.82 -10.64
N ALA A 312 16.39 33.25 -9.56
CA ALA A 312 15.62 32.00 -9.61
C ALA A 312 14.34 32.14 -10.46
N SER A 313 13.66 33.28 -10.38
CA SER A 313 12.48 33.57 -11.22
C SER A 313 12.86 33.74 -12.69
N SER A 314 14.01 34.35 -12.97
CA SER A 314 14.55 34.46 -14.34
C SER A 314 14.84 33.08 -14.93
N ILE A 315 15.55 32.23 -14.19
CA ILE A 315 15.84 30.83 -14.53
C ILE A 315 14.54 30.04 -14.79
N ASN A 316 13.56 30.16 -13.89
CA ASN A 316 12.28 29.45 -13.98
C ASN A 316 11.44 29.89 -15.19
N THR A 317 11.50 31.17 -15.53
CA THR A 317 10.80 31.74 -16.70
C THR A 317 11.49 31.32 -18.00
N ALA A 318 12.83 31.37 -18.04
CA ALA A 318 13.62 30.94 -19.19
C ALA A 318 13.40 29.45 -19.49
N ASN A 319 13.41 28.59 -18.47
CA ASN A 319 13.05 27.18 -18.59
C ASN A 319 11.62 26.96 -19.08
N GLY A 320 10.65 27.76 -18.60
CA GLY A 320 9.26 27.69 -19.04
C GLY A 320 9.10 28.03 -20.53
N GLN A 321 9.81 29.05 -21.00
CA GLN A 321 9.81 29.41 -22.42
C GLN A 321 10.49 28.33 -23.27
N LEU A 322 11.64 27.82 -22.83
CA LEU A 322 12.36 26.73 -23.49
C LEU A 322 11.50 25.47 -23.63
N LEU A 323 10.74 25.12 -22.58
CA LEU A 323 9.79 24.00 -22.61
C LEU A 323 8.69 24.22 -23.66
N ALA A 324 8.14 25.43 -23.76
CA ALA A 324 7.13 25.76 -24.76
C ALA A 324 7.70 25.67 -26.19
N ASP A 325 8.92 26.18 -26.39
CA ASP A 325 9.60 26.16 -27.70
C ASP A 325 9.91 24.72 -28.14
N LEU A 326 10.41 23.89 -27.23
CA LEU A 326 10.69 22.47 -27.49
C LEU A 326 9.42 21.64 -27.70
N GLN A 327 8.32 21.94 -27.01
CA GLN A 327 7.01 21.30 -27.22
C GLN A 327 6.37 21.69 -28.56
N GLY A 328 6.72 22.86 -29.11
CA GLY A 328 6.29 23.31 -30.42
C GLY A 328 7.00 22.62 -31.59
N LEU A 329 8.06 21.83 -31.33
CA LEU A 329 8.76 21.10 -32.37
C LEU A 329 7.99 19.82 -32.77
N PRO A 330 7.94 19.45 -34.07
CA PRO A 330 7.27 18.23 -34.54
C PRO A 330 7.79 16.93 -33.93
N ILE A 331 9.01 16.93 -33.39
CA ILE A 331 9.67 15.80 -32.73
C ILE A 331 9.31 15.66 -31.25
N ALA A 332 8.51 16.57 -30.68
CA ALA A 332 8.18 16.57 -29.26
C ALA A 332 7.43 15.31 -28.78
N SER A 333 6.74 14.61 -29.70
CA SER A 333 6.06 13.34 -29.44
C SER A 333 6.97 12.12 -29.44
N ASP A 334 8.25 12.28 -29.80
CA ASP A 334 9.23 11.18 -29.70
C ASP A 334 9.46 10.82 -28.22
N PRO A 335 9.45 9.53 -27.83
CA PRO A 335 9.62 9.11 -26.44
C PRO A 335 10.91 9.62 -25.77
N ALA A 336 12.01 9.78 -26.51
CA ALA A 336 13.26 10.30 -25.98
C ALA A 336 13.19 11.80 -25.71
N VAL A 337 12.55 12.57 -26.60
CA VAL A 337 12.32 14.02 -26.43
C VAL A 337 11.28 14.28 -25.33
N SER A 338 10.20 13.50 -25.29
CA SER A 338 9.13 13.60 -24.29
C SER A 338 9.63 13.28 -22.88
N GLY A 339 10.58 12.35 -22.71
CA GLY A 339 11.18 12.04 -21.41
C GLY A 339 12.05 13.18 -20.87
N VAL A 340 12.80 13.84 -21.75
CA VAL A 340 13.60 15.03 -21.42
C VAL A 340 12.69 16.21 -21.06
N LEU A 341 11.63 16.44 -21.84
CA LEU A 341 10.61 17.47 -21.57
C LEU A 341 9.89 17.27 -20.24
N GLY A 342 9.51 16.02 -19.91
CA GLY A 342 8.87 15.70 -18.65
C GLY A 342 9.76 15.98 -17.44
N SER A 343 11.06 15.67 -17.54
CA SER A 343 12.03 15.92 -16.48
C SER A 343 12.29 17.41 -16.26
N LEU A 344 12.46 18.20 -17.33
CA LEU A 344 12.59 19.65 -17.26
C LEU A 344 11.33 20.31 -16.68
N SER A 345 10.15 19.85 -17.08
CA SER A 345 8.87 20.39 -16.59
C SER A 345 8.66 20.14 -15.09
N ALA A 346 8.99 18.93 -14.62
CA ALA A 346 8.92 18.59 -13.19
C ALA A 346 9.89 19.45 -12.36
N GLN A 347 11.13 19.62 -12.84
CA GLN A 347 12.14 20.44 -12.16
C GLN A 347 11.75 21.92 -12.14
N ASN A 348 11.22 22.46 -13.25
CA ASN A 348 10.75 23.84 -13.31
C ASN A 348 9.58 24.10 -12.35
N THR A 349 8.64 23.16 -12.25
CA THR A 349 7.51 23.26 -11.30
C THR A 349 7.99 23.25 -9.83
N ALA A 350 9.01 22.44 -9.52
CA ALA A 350 9.61 22.40 -8.18
C ALA A 350 10.33 23.72 -7.82
N VAL A 351 11.10 24.29 -8.76
CA VAL A 351 11.75 25.60 -8.59
C VAL A 351 10.70 26.72 -8.39
N GLY A 352 9.62 26.73 -9.17
CA GLY A 352 8.51 27.67 -9.01
C GLY A 352 7.81 27.60 -7.65
N SER A 353 7.66 26.40 -7.09
CA SER A 353 7.09 26.21 -5.74
C SER A 353 8.03 26.78 -4.66
N ALA A 354 9.34 26.49 -4.76
CA ALA A 354 10.34 27.01 -3.82
C ALA A 354 10.49 28.55 -3.90
N ILE A 355 10.32 29.16 -5.08
CA ILE A 355 10.25 30.63 -5.25
C ILE A 355 9.05 31.21 -4.49
N THR A 356 7.90 30.55 -4.55
CA THR A 356 6.68 30.98 -3.84
C THR A 356 6.88 30.96 -2.33
N ASP A 357 7.46 29.88 -1.81
CA ASP A 357 7.75 29.71 -0.37
C ASP A 357 8.79 30.74 0.12
N LEU A 358 9.88 30.95 -0.64
CA LEU A 358 10.87 31.99 -0.32
C LEU A 358 10.29 33.40 -0.39
N THR A 359 9.33 33.67 -1.28
CA THR A 359 8.66 34.98 -1.37
C THR A 359 7.80 35.27 -0.14
N ALA A 360 7.05 34.27 0.33
CA ALA A 360 6.27 34.38 1.57
C ALA A 360 7.17 34.60 2.80
N LEU A 361 8.32 33.90 2.83
CA LEU A 361 9.28 34.04 3.91
C LEU A 361 10.04 35.37 3.87
N ASN A 362 10.41 35.87 2.69
CA ASN A 362 11.00 37.19 2.52
C ASN A 362 10.08 38.31 3.03
N SER A 363 8.77 38.19 2.75
CA SER A 363 7.74 39.09 3.29
C SER A 363 7.66 39.01 4.83
N SER A 364 7.84 37.82 5.39
CA SER A 364 7.86 37.60 6.84
C SER A 364 9.12 38.18 7.51
N ILE A 365 10.28 38.14 6.82
CA ILE A 365 11.52 38.79 7.26
C ILE A 365 11.33 40.31 7.32
N SER A 366 10.74 40.92 6.27
CA SER A 366 10.43 42.35 6.26
C SER A 366 9.42 42.75 7.35
N GLY A 367 8.41 41.92 7.60
CA GLY A 367 7.46 42.12 8.71
C GLY A 367 8.15 42.04 10.09
N THR A 368 9.10 41.12 10.25
CA THR A 368 9.88 40.98 11.50
C THR A 368 10.83 42.17 11.71
N SER A 369 11.47 42.65 10.65
CA SER A 369 12.29 43.88 10.67
C SER A 369 11.45 45.10 11.11
N THR A 370 10.24 45.26 10.56
CA THR A 370 9.31 46.32 10.97
C THR A 370 8.93 46.21 12.45
N ALA A 371 8.66 44.99 12.93
CA ALA A 371 8.34 44.75 14.35
C ALA A 371 9.52 45.05 15.28
N VAL A 372 10.75 44.73 14.87
CA VAL A 372 11.99 45.09 15.61
C VAL A 372 12.14 46.61 15.66
N ALA A 373 11.96 47.31 14.54
CA ALA A 373 12.02 48.77 14.50
C ALA A 373 10.97 49.44 15.42
N THR A 374 9.72 48.97 15.39
CA THR A 374 8.65 49.47 16.29
C THR A 374 8.95 49.18 17.77
N ALA A 375 9.50 48.01 18.09
CA ALA A 375 9.87 47.66 19.45
C ALA A 375 11.04 48.52 19.98
N LEU A 376 12.01 48.85 19.12
CA LEU A 376 13.13 49.74 19.46
C LEU A 376 12.68 51.19 19.69
N ASP A 377 11.77 51.69 18.85
CA ASP A 377 11.18 53.03 19.01
C ASP A 377 10.37 53.14 20.32
N SER A 378 9.59 52.09 20.64
CA SER A 378 8.85 51.98 21.89
C SER A 378 9.77 51.89 23.12
N MET A 379 10.90 51.17 23.00
CA MET A 379 11.91 51.05 24.05
C MET A 379 12.64 52.37 24.30
N SER A 380 13.01 53.09 23.23
CA SER A 380 13.61 54.42 23.32
C SER A 380 12.66 55.40 23.98
N SER A 381 11.39 55.41 23.56
CA SER A 381 10.34 56.23 24.16
C SER A 381 10.12 55.92 25.64
N ALA A 382 10.12 54.64 26.03
CA ALA A 382 10.01 54.23 27.43
C ALA A 382 11.22 54.67 28.27
N ALA A 383 12.45 54.55 27.73
CA ALA A 383 13.65 55.01 28.41
C ALA A 383 13.68 56.54 28.58
N SER A 384 13.23 57.29 27.58
CA SER A 384 13.02 58.74 27.68
C SER A 384 11.97 59.08 28.73
N ALA A 385 10.82 58.40 28.75
CA ALA A 385 9.79 58.59 29.75
C ALA A 385 10.28 58.27 31.17
N VAL A 386 11.11 57.24 31.36
CA VAL A 386 11.78 56.94 32.64
C VAL A 386 12.71 58.09 33.04
N SER A 387 13.50 58.62 32.11
CA SER A 387 14.40 59.76 32.37
C SER A 387 13.64 61.03 32.74
N ASP A 388 12.55 61.32 32.02
CA ASP A 388 11.68 62.47 32.26
C ASP A 388 10.92 62.34 33.59
N ALA A 389 10.44 61.14 33.93
CA ALA A 389 9.78 60.86 35.20
C ALA A 389 10.77 60.91 36.39
N VAL A 390 12.02 60.48 36.19
CA VAL A 390 13.11 60.64 37.18
C VAL A 390 13.44 62.13 37.39
N SER A 391 13.57 62.91 36.31
CA SER A 391 13.86 64.34 36.40
C SER A 391 12.70 65.15 37.01
N SER A 392 11.46 64.74 36.75
CA SER A 392 10.23 65.36 37.29
C SER A 392 9.92 64.90 38.73
N GLY A 393 10.21 63.66 39.09
CA GLY A 393 10.08 63.11 40.44
C GLY A 393 11.06 63.74 41.44
N ARG A 394 12.18 64.30 40.96
CA ARG A 394 13.05 65.19 41.75
C ARG A 394 12.35 66.51 42.13
N ALA A 395 11.31 66.92 41.40
CA ALA A 395 10.62 68.20 41.58
C ALA A 395 9.26 68.09 42.33
N ALA A 396 8.61 66.91 42.33
CA ALA A 396 7.36 66.67 43.07
C ALA A 396 7.23 65.19 43.49
N LEU A 397 7.03 64.93 44.78
CA LEU A 397 7.11 63.57 45.35
C LEU A 397 5.79 62.76 45.37
N ASP A 398 4.61 63.39 45.27
CA ASP A 398 3.32 62.69 45.55
C ASP A 398 2.58 62.22 44.28
N ASP A 399 2.57 63.02 43.20
CA ASP A 399 1.78 62.71 41.97
C ASP A 399 2.51 61.83 40.93
N GLN A 400 3.82 61.59 41.10
CA GLN A 400 4.70 61.09 40.02
C GLN A 400 5.15 59.62 40.21
N VAL A 401 4.91 59.01 41.38
CA VAL A 401 5.18 57.58 41.64
C VAL A 401 4.41 56.65 40.68
N PRO A 402 3.11 56.90 40.36
CA PRO A 402 2.38 56.11 39.38
C PRO A 402 2.95 56.23 37.94
N ALA A 403 3.49 57.39 37.57
CA ALA A 403 4.09 57.61 36.25
C ALA A 403 5.40 56.82 36.07
N ILE A 404 6.24 56.76 37.11
CA ILE A 404 7.45 55.91 37.14
C ILE A 404 7.06 54.44 37.07
N SER A 405 6.05 54.00 37.83
CA SER A 405 5.55 52.62 37.78
C SER A 405 5.03 52.27 36.38
N SER A 406 4.25 53.15 35.74
CA SER A 406 3.74 52.94 34.39
C SER A 406 4.86 52.90 33.34
N ALA A 407 5.92 53.69 33.48
CA ALA A 407 7.07 53.66 32.57
C ALA A 407 7.89 52.38 32.73
N LEU A 408 8.06 51.90 33.97
CA LEU A 408 8.67 50.60 34.26
C LEU A 408 7.84 49.42 33.73
N ASP A 409 6.51 49.49 33.83
CA ASP A 409 5.59 48.50 33.26
C ASP A 409 5.68 48.47 31.72
N GLN A 410 5.74 49.65 31.09
CA GLN A 410 5.92 49.77 29.64
C GLN A 410 7.29 49.23 29.19
N MET A 411 8.35 49.47 29.96
CA MET A 411 9.69 48.95 29.66
C MET A 411 9.75 47.42 29.80
N ALA A 412 9.09 46.85 30.81
CA ALA A 412 8.95 45.39 30.95
C ALA A 412 8.13 44.79 29.79
N ALA A 413 7.05 45.44 29.37
CA ALA A 413 6.25 45.00 28.22
C ALA A 413 7.05 45.05 26.91
N SER A 414 7.78 46.15 26.65
CA SER A 414 8.65 46.29 25.47
C SER A 414 9.79 45.27 25.47
N SER A 415 10.37 44.98 26.64
CA SER A 415 11.37 43.92 26.83
C SER A 415 10.81 42.54 26.46
N ALA A 416 9.58 42.23 26.89
CA ALA A 416 8.91 40.99 26.53
C ALA A 416 8.56 40.90 25.04
N HIS A 417 8.10 41.99 24.42
CA HIS A 417 7.82 42.05 22.98
C HIS A 417 9.09 41.86 22.14
N LEU A 418 10.21 42.47 22.53
CA LEU A 418 11.48 42.30 21.81
C LEU A 418 12.01 40.86 21.96
N ARG A 419 11.83 40.20 23.10
CA ARG A 419 12.14 38.76 23.26
C ARG A 419 11.28 37.87 22.37
N ALA A 420 9.98 38.16 22.25
CA ALA A 420 9.09 37.41 21.37
C ALA A 420 9.47 37.61 19.89
N ALA A 421 9.81 38.84 19.49
CA ALA A 421 10.33 39.13 18.16
C ALA A 421 11.66 38.41 17.90
N LEU A 422 12.51 38.29 18.93
CA LEU A 422 13.79 37.60 18.82
C LEU A 422 13.67 36.08 18.70
N ALA A 423 12.78 35.47 19.47
CA ALA A 423 12.44 34.06 19.35
C ALA A 423 11.86 33.76 17.95
N THR A 424 11.01 34.66 17.45
CA THR A 424 10.47 34.61 16.09
C THR A 424 11.58 34.74 15.04
N ALA A 425 12.50 35.70 15.19
CA ALA A 425 13.64 35.88 14.29
C ALA A 425 14.56 34.65 14.24
N ARG A 426 14.83 33.99 15.37
CA ARG A 426 15.61 32.74 15.42
C ARG A 426 14.87 31.56 14.77
N SER A 427 13.56 31.48 14.97
CA SER A 427 12.72 30.46 14.33
C SER A 427 12.65 30.67 12.82
N LEU A 428 12.46 31.91 12.36
CA LEU A 428 12.51 32.26 10.94
C LEU A 428 13.89 32.00 10.36
N ARG A 429 14.99 32.37 11.04
CA ARG A 429 16.35 32.05 10.60
C ARG A 429 16.55 30.55 10.36
N ALA A 430 16.09 29.69 11.29
CA ALA A 430 16.18 28.24 11.13
C ALA A 430 15.38 27.74 9.92
N GLN A 431 14.18 28.29 9.70
CA GLN A 431 13.34 27.97 8.54
C GLN A 431 13.96 28.45 7.22
N VAL A 432 14.49 29.69 7.18
CA VAL A 432 15.21 30.24 6.02
C VAL A 432 16.45 29.41 5.73
N SER A 433 17.22 29.02 6.74
CA SER A 433 18.39 28.16 6.58
C SER A 433 18.03 26.82 5.94
N GLY A 434 16.98 26.14 6.42
CA GLY A 434 16.54 24.88 5.84
C GLY A 434 16.03 25.01 4.41
N LEU A 435 15.34 26.11 4.08
CA LEU A 435 14.91 26.40 2.71
C LEU A 435 16.07 26.79 1.80
N LEU A 436 17.08 27.51 2.31
CA LEU A 436 18.31 27.78 1.56
C LEU A 436 19.07 26.49 1.27
N ASP A 437 19.11 25.53 2.20
CA ASP A 437 19.68 24.19 1.96
C ASP A 437 18.89 23.41 0.89
N GLN A 438 17.56 23.48 0.94
CA GLN A 438 16.71 22.88 -0.08
C GLN A 438 16.91 23.54 -1.45
N MET A 439 17.03 24.88 -1.47
CA MET A 439 17.25 25.63 -2.71
C MET A 439 18.62 25.35 -3.32
N ASP A 440 19.67 25.20 -2.50
CA ASP A 440 21.01 24.77 -2.92
C ASP A 440 20.95 23.41 -3.62
N SER A 441 20.26 22.43 -3.01
CA SER A 441 20.06 21.10 -3.60
C SER A 441 19.20 21.12 -4.88
N LEU A 442 18.22 22.01 -4.97
CA LEU A 442 17.38 22.18 -6.16
C LEU A 442 18.14 22.85 -7.31
N LEU A 443 19.02 23.81 -7.00
CA LEU A 443 19.93 24.44 -7.96
C LEU A 443 20.96 23.44 -8.50
N ASP A 444 21.49 22.54 -7.66
CA ASP A 444 22.33 21.42 -8.09
C ASP A 444 21.58 20.46 -9.03
N GLY A 445 20.35 20.08 -8.67
CA GLY A 445 19.49 19.27 -9.52
C GLY A 445 19.15 19.94 -10.85
N ALA A 446 18.92 21.27 -10.84
CA ALA A 446 18.66 22.05 -12.04
C ALA A 446 19.87 22.14 -12.97
N SER A 447 21.08 22.34 -12.44
CA SER A 447 22.30 22.34 -13.26
C SER A 447 22.59 20.96 -13.87
N ALA A 448 22.45 19.88 -13.08
CA ALA A 448 22.62 18.51 -13.58
C ALA A 448 21.59 18.16 -14.68
N ALA A 449 20.32 18.54 -14.48
CA ALA A 449 19.27 18.31 -15.46
C ALA A 449 19.48 19.14 -16.73
N SER A 450 19.90 20.41 -16.61
CA SER A 450 20.21 21.28 -17.75
C SER A 450 21.37 20.72 -18.57
N SER A 451 22.47 20.36 -17.90
CA SER A 451 23.65 19.74 -18.52
C SER A 451 23.33 18.42 -19.23
N GLN A 452 22.59 17.52 -18.58
CA GLN A 452 22.19 16.24 -19.19
C GLN A 452 21.26 16.44 -20.38
N SER A 453 20.37 17.43 -20.30
CA SER A 453 19.42 17.73 -21.39
C SER A 453 20.11 18.39 -22.57
N ALA A 454 21.08 19.28 -22.33
CA ALA A 454 21.94 19.83 -23.39
C ALA A 454 22.72 18.72 -24.11
N ALA A 455 23.26 17.75 -23.36
CA ALA A 455 23.95 16.59 -23.93
C ALA A 455 23.02 15.70 -24.77
N ASN A 456 21.81 15.42 -24.27
CA ASN A 456 20.82 14.61 -24.99
C ASN A 456 20.30 15.32 -26.26
N LEU A 457 20.01 16.63 -26.18
CA LEU A 457 19.61 17.43 -27.34
C LEU A 457 20.74 17.50 -28.37
N GLY A 458 22.00 17.58 -27.93
CA GLY A 458 23.16 17.51 -28.82
C GLY A 458 23.32 16.16 -29.53
N ALA A 459 22.99 15.04 -28.87
CA ALA A 459 22.97 13.73 -29.52
C ALA A 459 21.86 13.65 -30.59
N ILE A 460 20.66 14.11 -30.26
CA ILE A 460 19.50 14.14 -31.19
C ILE A 460 19.78 15.08 -32.38
N GLU A 461 20.39 16.24 -32.13
CA GLU A 461 20.82 17.17 -33.16
C GLU A 461 21.82 16.52 -34.14
N SER A 462 22.81 15.79 -33.61
CA SER A 462 23.80 15.04 -34.41
C SER A 462 23.16 13.94 -35.25
N ASP A 463 22.24 13.17 -34.67
CA ASP A 463 21.53 12.10 -35.37
C ASP A 463 20.62 12.65 -36.46
N LEU A 464 19.92 13.76 -36.19
CA LEU A 464 19.05 14.42 -37.17
C LEU A 464 19.85 15.06 -38.32
N SER A 465 21.02 15.61 -38.02
CA SER A 465 21.97 16.12 -39.02
C SER A 465 22.52 14.99 -39.90
N SER A 466 22.84 13.84 -39.30
CA SER A 466 23.29 12.64 -40.02
C SER A 466 22.19 12.07 -40.91
N ALA A 467 20.97 11.93 -40.39
CA ALA A 467 19.81 11.49 -41.17
C ALA A 467 19.48 12.45 -42.33
N SER A 468 19.62 13.76 -42.11
CA SER A 468 19.45 14.77 -43.17
C SER A 468 20.50 14.62 -44.28
N THR A 469 21.76 14.38 -43.90
CA THR A 469 22.87 14.12 -44.83
C THR A 469 22.65 12.81 -45.61
N ASP A 470 22.19 11.76 -44.93
CA ASP A 470 21.88 10.48 -45.54
C ASP A 470 20.71 10.59 -46.52
N ILE A 471 19.65 11.31 -46.18
CA ILE A 471 18.51 11.58 -47.09
C ILE A 471 18.96 12.38 -48.32
N GLN A 472 19.84 13.37 -48.15
CA GLN A 472 20.43 14.10 -49.28
C GLN A 472 21.33 13.20 -50.16
N SER A 473 22.04 12.24 -49.56
CA SER A 473 22.87 11.25 -50.28
C SER A 473 22.04 10.21 -51.05
N ILE A 474 20.91 9.79 -50.47
CA ILE A 474 19.96 8.85 -51.09
C ILE A 474 19.25 9.52 -52.27
N ALA A 475 19.00 10.82 -52.21
CA ALA A 475 18.37 11.58 -53.29
C ALA A 475 19.31 12.01 -54.42
N SER A 476 20.60 12.20 -54.12
CA SER A 476 21.61 12.53 -55.15
C SER A 476 22.05 11.31 -55.95
N SER A 477 21.70 10.10 -55.51
CA SER A 477 21.86 8.88 -56.28
C SER A 477 20.53 8.52 -56.97
N ASN A 478 20.58 8.10 -58.24
CA ASN A 478 19.44 7.54 -59.01
C ASN A 478 18.80 6.27 -58.36
N SER A 479 19.13 6.00 -57.10
CA SER A 479 18.74 4.87 -56.27
C SER A 479 17.26 4.90 -55.92
N LEU A 480 16.64 6.06 -55.65
CA LEU A 480 15.19 6.14 -55.33
C LEU A 480 14.31 5.73 -56.52
N THR A 481 14.70 6.13 -57.74
CA THR A 481 14.00 5.72 -58.98
C THR A 481 14.18 4.23 -59.24
N ALA A 482 15.36 3.67 -58.95
CA ALA A 482 15.65 2.24 -59.05
C ALA A 482 15.00 1.41 -57.92
N LEU A 483 14.83 1.98 -56.73
CA LEU A 483 14.21 1.36 -55.57
C LEU A 483 12.68 1.35 -55.70
N ALA A 484 12.08 2.44 -56.20
CA ALA A 484 10.66 2.51 -56.54
C ALA A 484 10.29 1.55 -57.69
N ALA A 485 11.17 1.39 -58.68
CA ALA A 485 10.98 0.43 -59.78
C ALA A 485 11.22 -1.04 -59.37
N SER A 486 12.08 -1.31 -58.38
CA SER A 486 12.43 -2.68 -57.96
C SER A 486 11.59 -3.23 -56.81
N LEU A 487 11.05 -2.39 -55.94
CA LEU A 487 10.34 -2.86 -54.75
C LEU A 487 8.85 -3.14 -54.98
N GLY A 488 8.23 -2.71 -56.08
CA GLY A 488 6.83 -3.03 -56.40
C GLY A 488 5.87 -2.85 -55.21
N VAL A 489 6.11 -1.84 -54.37
CA VAL A 489 5.44 -1.70 -53.08
C VAL A 489 4.03 -1.21 -53.32
N SER A 490 3.07 -2.02 -52.91
CA SER A 490 1.68 -1.66 -53.02
C SER A 490 1.34 -0.52 -52.04
N PRO A 491 0.48 0.44 -52.41
CA PRO A 491 0.04 1.54 -51.54
C PRO A 491 -0.42 1.08 -50.14
N GLU A 492 -0.94 -0.15 -50.03
CA GLU A 492 -1.41 -0.77 -48.81
C GLU A 492 -0.28 -1.09 -47.82
N ALA A 493 0.92 -1.45 -48.30
CA ALA A 493 2.06 -1.79 -47.44
C ALA A 493 2.67 -0.52 -46.79
N ILE A 494 2.68 0.60 -47.51
CA ILE A 494 3.11 1.90 -46.98
C ILE A 494 2.08 2.41 -45.97
N ALA A 495 0.78 2.22 -46.24
CA ALA A 495 -0.29 2.57 -45.31
C ALA A 495 -0.20 1.77 -44.00
N ALA A 496 0.12 0.47 -44.06
CA ALA A 496 0.30 -0.35 -42.87
C ALA A 496 1.50 0.08 -42.00
N PHE A 497 2.60 0.52 -42.62
CA PHE A 497 3.80 0.99 -41.92
C PHE A 497 3.59 2.34 -41.21
N VAL A 498 2.87 3.27 -41.85
CA VAL A 498 2.53 4.59 -41.27
C VAL A 498 1.47 4.46 -40.17
N ALA A 499 0.56 3.48 -40.26
CA ALA A 499 -0.53 3.30 -39.29
C ALA A 499 -0.09 2.72 -37.94
N SER A 500 1.05 2.02 -37.86
CA SER A 500 1.58 1.47 -36.61
C SER A 500 3.12 1.40 -36.66
N PRO A 501 3.82 2.53 -36.50
CA PRO A 501 5.28 2.60 -36.66
C PRO A 501 6.04 1.81 -35.59
N THR A 502 5.36 1.41 -34.52
CA THR A 502 5.90 0.53 -33.48
C THR A 502 5.08 -0.76 -33.43
N SER A 503 5.79 -1.88 -33.44
CA SER A 503 5.22 -3.21 -33.20
C SER A 503 5.68 -3.66 -31.82
N ILE A 504 4.75 -3.79 -30.87
CA ILE A 504 5.04 -4.44 -29.58
C ILE A 504 5.20 -5.92 -29.86
N GLN A 505 6.45 -6.38 -29.93
CA GLN A 505 6.75 -7.81 -29.93
C GLN A 505 6.54 -8.32 -28.50
N THR A 506 5.43 -9.02 -28.28
CA THR A 506 5.12 -9.62 -26.99
C THR A 506 5.81 -10.98 -26.90
N GLU A 507 6.90 -11.04 -26.14
CA GLU A 507 7.53 -12.31 -25.77
C GLU A 507 7.02 -12.77 -24.40
N ALA A 508 6.18 -13.82 -24.38
CA ALA A 508 5.68 -14.40 -23.15
C ALA A 508 6.77 -15.25 -22.47
N VAL A 509 7.25 -14.81 -21.30
CA VAL A 509 8.32 -15.50 -20.55
C VAL A 509 7.85 -16.84 -19.97
N PHE A 510 6.62 -16.91 -19.46
CA PHE A 510 5.98 -18.13 -18.94
C PHE A 510 4.52 -18.20 -19.43
N PRO A 511 4.29 -18.64 -20.67
CA PRO A 511 2.97 -18.60 -21.28
C PRO A 511 2.02 -19.59 -20.59
N VAL A 512 0.84 -19.12 -20.18
CA VAL A 512 -0.27 -19.95 -19.71
C VAL A 512 -1.48 -19.68 -20.61
N ALA A 513 -1.88 -20.68 -21.39
CA ALA A 513 -2.80 -20.48 -22.51
C ALA A 513 -4.26 -20.25 -22.11
N ALA A 514 -4.74 -20.84 -21.02
CA ALA A 514 -6.14 -20.76 -20.59
C ALA A 514 -6.28 -20.06 -19.24
N TYR A 515 -7.29 -19.19 -19.09
CA TYR A 515 -7.58 -18.50 -17.83
C TYR A 515 -7.89 -19.49 -16.71
N GLY A 516 -8.63 -20.57 -17.02
CA GLY A 516 -8.87 -21.65 -16.07
C GLY A 516 -7.59 -22.33 -15.59
N SER A 517 -6.57 -22.47 -16.44
CA SER A 517 -5.28 -23.01 -16.05
C SER A 517 -4.51 -22.07 -15.13
N ALA A 518 -4.55 -20.75 -15.40
CA ALA A 518 -3.94 -19.75 -14.53
C ALA A 518 -4.60 -19.69 -13.14
N MET A 519 -5.92 -19.95 -13.09
CA MET A 519 -6.71 -19.96 -11.84
C MET A 519 -6.71 -21.30 -11.11
N ALA A 520 -6.32 -22.41 -11.75
CA ALA A 520 -6.30 -23.73 -11.14
C ALA A 520 -5.52 -23.80 -9.82
N PRO A 521 -4.29 -23.25 -9.68
CA PRO A 521 -3.56 -23.23 -8.42
C PRO A 521 -4.37 -22.74 -7.20
N LEU A 522 -5.20 -21.70 -7.38
CA LEU A 522 -6.07 -21.16 -6.33
C LEU A 522 -7.18 -22.13 -5.97
N PHE A 523 -7.94 -22.61 -6.96
CA PHE A 523 -9.08 -23.48 -6.72
C PHE A 523 -8.67 -24.85 -6.17
N THR A 524 -7.56 -25.40 -6.66
CA THR A 524 -6.95 -26.62 -6.13
C THR A 524 -6.53 -26.42 -4.67
N ASN A 525 -5.85 -25.33 -4.30
CA ASN A 525 -5.49 -25.06 -2.89
C ASN A 525 -6.71 -25.01 -1.97
N LEU A 526 -7.74 -24.28 -2.38
CA LEU A 526 -8.96 -24.13 -1.59
C LEU A 526 -9.69 -25.48 -1.44
N ALA A 527 -9.77 -26.26 -2.51
CA ALA A 527 -10.31 -27.62 -2.47
C ALA A 527 -9.53 -28.49 -1.47
N LEU A 528 -8.20 -28.53 -1.52
CA LEU A 528 -7.38 -29.34 -0.62
C LEU A 528 -7.58 -28.96 0.85
N TRP A 529 -7.72 -27.67 1.16
CA TRP A 529 -8.01 -27.21 2.53
C TRP A 529 -9.39 -27.68 3.00
N VAL A 530 -10.42 -27.50 2.17
CA VAL A 530 -11.79 -27.95 2.46
C VAL A 530 -11.83 -29.48 2.63
N GLY A 531 -11.07 -30.22 1.80
CA GLY A 531 -10.89 -31.67 1.92
C GLY A 531 -10.31 -32.06 3.27
N ALA A 532 -9.16 -31.49 3.64
CA ALA A 532 -8.55 -31.73 4.94
C ALA A 532 -9.46 -31.33 6.13
N PHE A 533 -10.21 -30.24 6.00
CA PHE A 533 -11.18 -29.80 7.01
C PHE A 533 -12.34 -30.77 7.17
N SER A 534 -12.89 -31.26 6.06
CA SER A 534 -13.99 -32.23 6.06
C SER A 534 -13.62 -33.55 6.75
N LEU A 535 -12.37 -34.01 6.60
CA LEU A 535 -11.85 -35.19 7.30
C LEU A 535 -11.91 -35.02 8.82
N VAL A 536 -11.53 -33.84 9.31
CA VAL A 536 -11.47 -33.53 10.74
C VAL A 536 -12.85 -33.30 11.37
N ILE A 537 -13.87 -32.99 10.55
CA ILE A 537 -15.26 -32.92 10.98
C ILE A 537 -15.88 -34.31 11.09
N LEU A 538 -15.66 -35.18 10.09
CA LEU A 538 -16.33 -36.46 9.98
C LEU A 538 -15.66 -37.58 10.81
N PHE A 539 -14.33 -37.64 10.81
CA PHE A 539 -13.61 -38.65 11.58
C PHE A 539 -13.48 -38.26 13.04
N LYS A 540 -13.68 -39.25 13.91
CA LYS A 540 -13.37 -39.11 15.34
C LYS A 540 -11.88 -38.88 15.53
N LEU A 541 -11.52 -37.78 16.20
CA LEU A 541 -10.12 -37.39 16.37
C LEU A 541 -9.48 -38.13 17.55
N GLU A 542 -10.25 -38.50 18.57
CA GLU A 542 -9.74 -39.31 19.67
C GLU A 542 -9.50 -40.76 19.25
N VAL A 543 -8.46 -41.38 19.84
CA VAL A 543 -8.08 -42.77 19.62
C VAL A 543 -8.49 -43.59 20.83
N ASP A 544 -9.42 -44.52 20.64
CA ASP A 544 -9.76 -45.52 21.66
C ASP A 544 -8.62 -46.53 21.87
N GLU A 545 -8.55 -47.10 23.07
CA GLU A 545 -7.49 -48.05 23.46
C GLU A 545 -7.83 -49.52 23.18
N GLU A 546 -9.02 -49.76 22.60
CA GLU A 546 -9.57 -51.08 22.39
C GLU A 546 -8.73 -51.87 21.37
N GLY A 547 -8.16 -53.00 21.79
CA GLY A 547 -7.29 -53.83 20.95
C GLY A 547 -5.87 -53.29 20.72
N THR A 548 -5.49 -52.12 21.29
CA THR A 548 -4.12 -51.58 21.20
C THR A 548 -3.38 -51.53 22.53
N GLY A 549 -4.11 -51.48 23.65
CA GLY A 549 -3.56 -51.23 24.98
C GLY A 549 -3.24 -49.75 25.23
N PRO A 550 -2.68 -49.41 26.42
CA PRO A 550 -2.33 -48.04 26.76
C PRO A 550 -1.14 -47.56 25.92
N LEU A 551 -1.31 -46.44 25.23
CA LEU A 551 -0.31 -45.84 24.33
C LEU A 551 -0.08 -44.36 24.67
N THR A 552 1.09 -43.84 24.32
CA THR A 552 1.44 -42.44 24.62
C THR A 552 0.62 -41.46 23.79
N SER A 553 0.44 -40.24 24.29
CA SER A 553 -0.29 -39.17 23.56
C SER A 553 0.29 -38.89 22.19
N ALA A 554 1.62 -38.95 22.05
CA ALA A 554 2.32 -38.79 20.78
C ALA A 554 2.03 -39.95 19.80
N GLN A 555 1.98 -41.19 20.29
CA GLN A 555 1.63 -42.34 19.46
C GLN A 555 0.18 -42.27 18.97
N LYS A 556 -0.74 -41.84 19.83
CA LYS A 556 -2.15 -41.60 19.47
C LYS A 556 -2.30 -40.49 18.43
N TYR A 557 -1.62 -39.36 18.65
CA TYR A 557 -1.63 -38.22 17.72
C TYR A 557 -1.15 -38.63 16.33
N LEU A 558 0.03 -39.27 16.26
CA LEU A 558 0.61 -39.69 14.99
C LEU A 558 -0.21 -40.80 14.33
N GLY A 559 -0.73 -41.77 15.09
CA GLY A 559 -1.52 -42.87 14.55
C GLY A 559 -2.80 -42.39 13.85
N ARG A 560 -3.51 -41.43 14.45
CA ARG A 560 -4.70 -40.82 13.83
C ARG A 560 -4.35 -39.89 12.68
N TRP A 561 -3.27 -39.10 12.79
CA TRP A 561 -2.80 -38.28 11.67
C TRP A 561 -2.46 -39.13 10.45
N MET A 562 -1.76 -40.27 10.62
CA MET A 562 -1.45 -41.19 9.52
C MET A 562 -2.70 -41.72 8.82
N LEU A 563 -3.79 -41.98 9.57
CA LEU A 563 -5.05 -42.41 8.98
C LEU A 563 -5.66 -41.30 8.11
N LEU A 564 -5.74 -40.07 8.64
CA LEU A 564 -6.27 -38.94 7.89
C LEU A 564 -5.39 -38.59 6.69
N ALA A 565 -4.06 -38.74 6.82
CA ALA A 565 -3.10 -38.49 5.76
C ALA A 565 -3.35 -39.37 4.53
N VAL A 566 -3.73 -40.64 4.71
CA VAL A 566 -4.10 -41.52 3.59
C VAL A 566 -5.28 -40.95 2.80
N PHE A 567 -6.31 -40.46 3.50
CA PHE A 567 -7.48 -39.87 2.84
C PHE A 567 -7.20 -38.48 2.26
N ALA A 568 -6.35 -37.67 2.90
CA ALA A 568 -5.91 -36.39 2.35
C ALA A 568 -5.07 -36.56 1.09
N VAL A 569 -4.21 -37.58 1.04
CA VAL A 569 -3.48 -37.98 -0.18
C VAL A 569 -4.47 -38.44 -1.25
N ALA A 570 -5.43 -39.30 -0.90
CA ALA A 570 -6.46 -39.74 -1.86
C ALA A 570 -7.27 -38.57 -2.44
N GLN A 571 -7.71 -37.63 -1.60
CA GLN A 571 -8.38 -36.40 -2.03
C GLN A 571 -7.49 -35.57 -2.96
N ALA A 572 -6.21 -35.40 -2.61
CA ALA A 572 -5.27 -34.64 -3.45
C ALA A 572 -5.06 -35.30 -4.82
N LEU A 573 -4.96 -36.62 -4.86
CA LEU A 573 -4.86 -37.38 -6.10
C LEU A 573 -6.12 -37.25 -6.94
N VAL A 574 -7.32 -37.32 -6.34
CA VAL A 574 -8.58 -37.13 -7.06
C VAL A 574 -8.66 -35.73 -7.64
N VAL A 575 -8.48 -34.69 -6.81
CA VAL A 575 -8.53 -33.28 -7.25
C VAL A 575 -7.56 -33.05 -8.41
N SER A 576 -6.27 -33.35 -8.20
CA SER A 576 -5.22 -33.08 -9.19
C SER A 576 -5.35 -33.93 -10.46
N ALA A 577 -5.80 -35.19 -10.36
CA ALA A 577 -6.07 -36.01 -11.53
C ALA A 577 -7.21 -35.43 -12.37
N GLY A 578 -8.27 -34.95 -11.74
CA GLY A 578 -9.36 -34.30 -12.47
C GLY A 578 -8.96 -32.95 -13.07
N ASP A 579 -8.13 -32.16 -12.38
CA ASP A 579 -7.56 -30.93 -12.95
C ASP A 579 -6.79 -31.24 -14.26
N LEU A 580 -6.01 -32.32 -14.27
CA LEU A 580 -5.32 -32.81 -15.47
C LEU A 580 -6.28 -33.33 -16.55
N VAL A 581 -7.40 -33.96 -16.18
CA VAL A 581 -8.43 -34.44 -17.13
C VAL A 581 -9.19 -33.28 -17.76
N ILE A 582 -9.46 -32.21 -17.01
CA ILE A 582 -10.05 -30.97 -17.52
C ILE A 582 -9.11 -30.28 -18.53
N GLY A 583 -7.82 -30.60 -18.47
CA GLY A 583 -6.80 -30.10 -19.39
C GLY A 583 -6.00 -28.93 -18.83
N VAL A 584 -5.97 -28.75 -17.50
CA VAL A 584 -5.16 -27.71 -16.85
C VAL A 584 -3.72 -27.83 -17.33
N GLN A 585 -3.18 -26.71 -17.85
CA GLN A 585 -1.81 -26.65 -18.33
C GLN A 585 -0.84 -26.99 -17.18
N THR A 586 0.14 -27.84 -17.46
CA THR A 586 1.21 -28.15 -16.51
C THR A 586 2.55 -28.25 -17.22
N ALA A 587 3.55 -27.54 -16.73
CA ALA A 587 4.94 -27.73 -17.12
C ALA A 587 5.45 -29.13 -16.76
N SER A 588 4.99 -29.68 -15.63
CA SER A 588 5.23 -31.08 -15.24
C SER A 588 4.04 -31.66 -14.51
N ARG A 589 3.37 -32.64 -15.13
CA ARG A 589 2.20 -33.34 -14.57
C ARG A 589 2.52 -34.03 -13.25
N THR A 590 3.69 -34.66 -13.14
CA THR A 590 4.11 -35.35 -11.92
C THR A 590 4.43 -34.38 -10.80
N ALA A 591 5.05 -33.25 -11.11
CA ALA A 591 5.30 -32.20 -10.13
C ALA A 591 3.98 -31.61 -9.62
N PHE A 592 3.04 -31.27 -10.50
CA PHE A 592 1.73 -30.74 -10.12
C PHE A 592 0.99 -31.65 -9.12
N VAL A 593 0.89 -32.95 -9.43
CA VAL A 593 0.27 -33.95 -8.54
C VAL A 593 1.06 -34.08 -7.22
N GLY A 594 2.39 -34.13 -7.29
CA GLY A 594 3.24 -34.20 -6.11
C GLY A 594 3.08 -32.98 -5.19
N THR A 595 3.02 -31.78 -5.77
CA THR A 595 2.77 -30.52 -5.06
C THR A 595 1.40 -30.52 -4.40
N ALA A 596 0.34 -30.93 -5.11
CA ALA A 596 -1.00 -31.04 -4.54
C ALA A 596 -1.03 -31.99 -3.32
N VAL A 597 -0.30 -33.11 -3.38
CA VAL A 597 -0.17 -34.03 -2.24
C VAL A 597 0.56 -33.39 -1.06
N LEU A 598 1.70 -32.73 -1.30
CA LEU A 598 2.47 -32.06 -0.24
C LEU A 598 1.68 -30.94 0.42
N VAL A 599 0.98 -30.12 -0.37
CA VAL A 599 0.10 -29.06 0.10
C VAL A 599 -1.04 -29.64 0.95
N SER A 600 -1.69 -30.70 0.48
CA SER A 600 -2.78 -31.38 1.22
C SER A 600 -2.32 -31.90 2.58
N LEU A 601 -1.12 -32.49 2.65
CA LEU A 601 -0.52 -32.96 3.91
C LEU A 601 -0.16 -31.80 4.85
N ALA A 602 0.34 -30.69 4.33
CA ALA A 602 0.62 -29.50 5.12
C ALA A 602 -0.68 -28.92 5.72
N PHE A 603 -1.72 -28.76 4.90
CA PHE A 603 -3.03 -28.27 5.33
C PHE A 603 -3.68 -29.20 6.34
N LEU A 604 -3.65 -30.52 6.10
CA LEU A 604 -4.10 -31.51 7.07
C LEU A 604 -3.37 -31.35 8.40
N SER A 605 -2.05 -31.15 8.40
CA SER A 605 -1.27 -31.03 9.62
C SER A 605 -1.66 -29.80 10.44
N ILE A 606 -1.88 -28.66 9.80
CA ILE A 606 -2.33 -27.42 10.44
C ILE A 606 -3.74 -27.59 11.01
N ILE A 607 -4.69 -28.05 10.20
CA ILE A 607 -6.09 -28.22 10.57
C ILE A 607 -6.22 -29.26 11.70
N TYR A 608 -5.50 -30.38 11.58
CA TYR A 608 -5.50 -31.44 12.58
C TYR A 608 -4.89 -30.97 13.91
N MET A 609 -3.82 -30.18 13.88
CA MET A 609 -3.25 -29.56 15.08
C MET A 609 -4.27 -28.68 15.78
N LEU A 610 -4.94 -27.78 15.04
CA LEU A 610 -5.95 -26.89 15.62
C LEU A 610 -7.13 -27.68 16.20
N ALA A 611 -7.68 -28.62 15.46
CA ALA A 611 -8.85 -29.39 15.87
C ALA A 611 -8.55 -30.38 17.00
N THR A 612 -7.35 -30.93 17.10
CA THR A 612 -7.00 -31.82 18.22
C THR A 612 -6.68 -31.06 19.50
N CYS A 613 -6.00 -29.91 19.39
CA CYS A 613 -5.65 -29.06 20.52
C CYS A 613 -6.87 -28.33 21.11
N LEU A 614 -7.74 -27.79 20.25
CA LEU A 614 -8.84 -26.90 20.64
C LEU A 614 -10.25 -27.44 20.33
N GLN A 615 -10.37 -28.67 19.78
CA GLN A 615 -11.64 -29.32 19.46
C GLN A 615 -12.55 -28.42 18.61
N HIS A 616 -13.78 -28.15 19.07
CA HIS A 616 -14.76 -27.34 18.35
C HIS A 616 -14.29 -25.89 18.10
N ILE A 617 -13.54 -25.29 19.04
CA ILE A 617 -12.95 -23.95 18.86
C ILE A 617 -11.95 -23.98 17.71
N GLY A 618 -11.10 -25.01 17.69
CA GLY A 618 -10.10 -25.19 16.64
C GLY A 618 -10.73 -25.34 15.25
N LYS A 619 -11.83 -26.10 15.15
CA LYS A 619 -12.60 -26.22 13.91
C LYS A 619 -13.15 -24.87 13.44
N GLY A 620 -13.66 -24.04 14.35
CA GLY A 620 -14.08 -22.67 14.04
C GLY A 620 -12.92 -21.79 13.55
N LEU A 621 -11.75 -21.89 14.18
CA LEU A 621 -10.57 -21.14 13.77
C LEU A 621 -10.10 -21.51 12.36
N CYS A 622 -10.18 -22.78 11.96
CA CYS A 622 -9.89 -23.21 10.59
C CYS A 622 -10.77 -22.50 9.54
N VAL A 623 -12.04 -22.22 9.88
CA VAL A 623 -12.96 -21.48 9.00
C VAL A 623 -12.57 -20.00 8.93
N ILE A 624 -12.21 -19.38 10.05
CA ILE A 624 -11.74 -17.99 10.06
C ILE A 624 -10.45 -17.85 9.24
N ILE A 625 -9.51 -18.78 9.40
CA ILE A 625 -8.25 -18.79 8.65
C ILE A 625 -8.51 -18.87 7.15
N VAL A 626 -9.40 -19.78 6.69
CA VAL A 626 -9.65 -19.89 5.24
C VAL A 626 -10.27 -18.62 4.65
N VAL A 627 -11.18 -17.97 5.37
CA VAL A 627 -11.81 -16.70 4.93
C VAL A 627 -10.75 -15.60 4.76
N VAL A 628 -9.78 -15.53 5.67
CA VAL A 628 -8.71 -14.54 5.61
C VAL A 628 -7.69 -14.87 4.50
N GLN A 629 -7.48 -16.14 4.21
CA GLN A 629 -6.53 -16.58 3.19
C GLN A 629 -6.96 -16.27 1.75
N ILE A 630 -8.27 -16.27 1.45
CA ILE A 630 -8.76 -16.03 0.08
C ILE A 630 -8.26 -14.70 -0.50
N PRO A 631 -8.45 -13.55 0.16
CA PRO A 631 -7.86 -12.27 -0.27
C PRO A 631 -6.38 -12.14 0.14
N GLY A 632 -5.95 -12.77 1.23
CA GLY A 632 -4.62 -12.59 1.81
C GLY A 632 -3.49 -13.35 1.11
N ALA A 633 -3.78 -14.36 0.30
CA ALA A 633 -2.78 -15.24 -0.31
C ALA A 633 -2.42 -14.92 -1.77
N ALA A 634 -2.87 -13.76 -2.29
CA ALA A 634 -2.57 -13.29 -3.64
C ALA A 634 -2.97 -14.28 -4.77
N GLY A 635 -4.04 -15.02 -4.56
CA GLY A 635 -4.54 -16.01 -5.52
C GLY A 635 -5.22 -15.39 -6.74
N LEU A 636 -6.07 -14.39 -6.52
CA LEU A 636 -6.83 -13.68 -7.56
C LEU A 636 -6.14 -12.40 -8.04
N TYR A 637 -5.61 -11.63 -7.09
CA TYR A 637 -5.00 -10.33 -7.33
C TYR A 637 -3.57 -10.31 -6.79
N PRO A 638 -2.65 -9.53 -7.40
CA PRO A 638 -1.34 -9.27 -6.83
C PRO A 638 -1.47 -8.74 -5.40
N ILE A 639 -0.55 -9.14 -4.52
CA ILE A 639 -0.62 -8.78 -3.10
C ILE A 639 -0.51 -7.27 -2.90
N GLU A 640 0.21 -6.59 -3.78
CA GLU A 640 0.44 -5.14 -3.80
C GLU A 640 -0.86 -4.35 -3.95
N MET A 641 -1.87 -4.92 -4.61
CA MET A 641 -3.18 -4.31 -4.79
C MET A 641 -4.08 -4.45 -3.55
N MET A 642 -3.70 -5.28 -2.58
CA MET A 642 -4.50 -5.53 -1.39
C MET A 642 -4.23 -4.49 -0.27
N PRO A 643 -5.22 -4.22 0.60
CA PRO A 643 -5.02 -3.38 1.78
C PRO A 643 -3.83 -3.82 2.65
N SER A 644 -3.25 -2.88 3.40
CA SER A 644 -2.06 -3.11 4.26
C SER A 644 -2.21 -4.28 5.23
N PHE A 645 -3.41 -4.50 5.77
CA PHE A 645 -3.72 -5.66 6.63
C PHE A 645 -3.40 -7.00 5.95
N PHE A 646 -3.86 -7.21 4.71
CA PHE A 646 -3.63 -8.45 3.97
C PHE A 646 -2.17 -8.57 3.53
N ARG A 647 -1.54 -7.46 3.14
CA ARG A 647 -0.10 -7.42 2.80
C ARG A 647 0.79 -7.83 3.97
N ALA A 648 0.47 -7.36 5.17
CA ALA A 648 1.21 -7.73 6.39
C ALA A 648 1.03 -9.21 6.77
N LEU A 649 -0.16 -9.77 6.53
CA LEU A 649 -0.48 -11.14 6.89
C LEU A 649 0.01 -12.17 5.85
N HIS A 650 0.11 -11.77 4.58
CA HIS A 650 0.46 -12.62 3.44
C HIS A 650 1.64 -13.60 3.66
N PRO A 651 2.78 -13.22 4.28
CA PRO A 651 3.90 -14.13 4.52
C PRO A 651 3.61 -15.24 5.54
N ALA A 652 2.58 -15.09 6.38
CA ALA A 652 2.22 -16.09 7.37
C ALA A 652 1.15 -17.08 6.86
N LEU A 653 0.60 -16.86 5.65
CA LEU A 653 -0.52 -17.64 5.15
C LEU A 653 -0.03 -18.85 4.33
N PRO A 654 -0.38 -20.09 4.72
CA PRO A 654 0.06 -21.27 4.00
C PRO A 654 -0.52 -21.37 2.57
N PHE A 655 -1.65 -20.72 2.27
CA PHE A 655 -2.17 -20.64 0.89
C PHE A 655 -1.21 -19.93 -0.06
N THR A 656 -0.47 -18.92 0.40
CA THR A 656 0.48 -18.17 -0.44
C THR A 656 1.48 -19.13 -1.08
N TYR A 657 2.12 -19.94 -0.25
CA TYR A 657 3.14 -20.90 -0.66
C TYR A 657 2.53 -22.09 -1.43
N GLY A 658 1.32 -22.52 -1.08
CA GLY A 658 0.62 -23.58 -1.79
C GLY A 658 0.20 -23.18 -3.20
N ILE A 659 -0.26 -21.94 -3.40
CA ILE A 659 -0.64 -21.39 -4.70
C ILE A 659 0.61 -21.17 -5.55
N ASN A 660 1.67 -20.56 -5.00
CA ASN A 660 2.90 -20.29 -5.74
C ASN A 660 3.61 -21.57 -6.18
N ALA A 661 3.70 -22.58 -5.30
CA ALA A 661 4.27 -23.87 -5.69
C ALA A 661 3.48 -24.53 -6.83
N LEU A 662 2.14 -24.45 -6.82
CA LEU A 662 1.33 -24.96 -7.93
C LEU A 662 1.50 -24.11 -9.20
N ARG A 663 1.63 -22.78 -9.09
CA ARG A 663 1.90 -21.88 -10.24
C ARG A 663 3.20 -22.26 -10.95
N GLU A 664 4.27 -22.57 -10.22
CA GLU A 664 5.54 -23.05 -10.81
C GLU A 664 5.33 -24.34 -11.63
N THR A 665 4.48 -25.25 -11.15
CA THR A 665 4.18 -26.49 -11.88
C THR A 665 3.25 -26.29 -13.09
N VAL A 666 2.54 -25.16 -13.16
CA VAL A 666 1.62 -24.78 -14.26
C VAL A 666 2.32 -23.95 -15.33
N GLY A 667 2.93 -22.83 -14.92
CA GLY A 667 3.56 -21.84 -15.80
C GLY A 667 5.02 -22.11 -16.12
N GLY A 668 5.72 -22.90 -15.30
CA GLY A 668 7.16 -23.18 -15.46
C GLY A 668 7.94 -22.85 -14.19
N PHE A 669 9.06 -23.55 -14.00
CA PHE A 669 9.90 -23.39 -12.82
C PHE A 669 10.91 -22.25 -13.00
N TYR A 670 11.10 -21.43 -11.98
CA TYR A 670 12.10 -20.37 -11.94
C TYR A 670 13.01 -20.46 -10.72
N GLY A 671 14.32 -20.60 -10.94
CA GLY A 671 15.33 -20.63 -9.87
C GLY A 671 15.00 -21.63 -8.76
N ASN A 672 14.98 -21.15 -7.51
CA ASN A 672 14.68 -21.94 -6.32
C ASN A 672 13.27 -21.66 -5.75
N HIS A 673 12.39 -20.95 -6.46
CA HIS A 673 11.09 -20.51 -5.93
C HIS A 673 10.22 -21.68 -5.47
N TYR A 674 10.06 -22.70 -6.33
CA TYR A 674 9.35 -23.92 -5.97
C TYR A 674 9.89 -24.59 -4.69
N ALA A 675 11.22 -24.69 -4.55
CA ALA A 675 11.84 -25.32 -3.39
C ALA A 675 11.65 -24.48 -2.10
N LEU A 676 11.68 -23.16 -2.21
CA LEU A 676 11.40 -22.25 -1.09
C LEU A 676 9.95 -22.37 -0.63
N ASP A 677 8.98 -22.39 -1.55
CA ASP A 677 7.56 -22.50 -1.22
C ASP A 677 7.24 -23.84 -0.52
N ILE A 678 7.75 -24.94 -1.07
CA ILE A 678 7.63 -26.27 -0.44
C ILE A 678 8.36 -26.31 0.91
N GLY A 679 9.53 -25.67 1.02
CA GLY A 679 10.30 -25.56 2.25
C GLY A 679 9.52 -24.83 3.36
N VAL A 680 8.87 -23.72 3.03
CA VAL A 680 8.05 -22.96 3.98
C VAL A 680 6.79 -23.74 4.38
N LEU A 681 6.12 -24.43 3.47
CA LEU A 681 5.02 -25.35 3.82
C LEU A 681 5.50 -26.51 4.72
N GLY A 682 6.71 -27.01 4.48
CA GLY A 682 7.37 -27.96 5.35
C GLY A 682 7.57 -27.40 6.77
N ALA A 683 8.01 -26.15 6.90
CA ALA A 683 8.14 -25.47 8.19
C ALA A 683 6.79 -25.33 8.90
N HIS A 684 5.71 -24.95 8.19
CA HIS A 684 4.36 -24.92 8.75
C HIS A 684 3.92 -26.29 9.29
N THR A 685 4.21 -27.35 8.54
CA THR A 685 3.93 -28.73 8.95
C THR A 685 4.68 -29.08 10.24
N LEU A 686 5.99 -28.78 10.31
CA LEU A 686 6.80 -29.03 11.49
C LEU A 686 6.31 -28.26 12.72
N ILE A 687 5.96 -26.99 12.56
CA ILE A 687 5.38 -26.15 13.63
C ILE A 687 4.05 -26.74 14.10
N ALA A 688 3.18 -27.15 13.18
CA ALA A 688 1.91 -27.78 13.54
C ALA A 688 2.11 -29.09 14.32
N PHE A 689 3.07 -29.93 13.94
CA PHE A 689 3.42 -31.12 14.72
C PHE A 689 3.99 -30.77 16.11
N ALA A 690 4.89 -29.79 16.19
CA ALA A 690 5.48 -29.36 17.45
C ALA A 690 4.39 -28.86 18.43
N ILE A 691 3.49 -27.99 17.96
CA ILE A 691 2.36 -27.48 18.76
C ILE A 691 1.39 -28.61 19.11
N GLY A 692 1.01 -29.45 18.15
CA GLY A 692 0.08 -30.55 18.35
C GLY A 692 0.56 -31.58 19.38
N LEU A 693 1.86 -31.85 19.42
CA LEU A 693 2.47 -32.77 20.39
C LEU A 693 2.69 -32.12 21.76
N ALA A 694 3.13 -30.86 21.80
CA ALA A 694 3.48 -30.17 23.05
C ALA A 694 2.25 -29.63 23.79
N LEU A 695 1.31 -29.00 23.08
CA LEU A 695 0.20 -28.25 23.68
C LEU A 695 -0.98 -29.15 24.06
N ARG A 696 -1.21 -30.23 23.31
CA ARG A 696 -2.36 -31.12 23.52
C ARG A 696 -2.48 -31.67 24.96
N PRO A 697 -1.43 -32.15 25.64
CA PRO A 697 -1.53 -32.61 27.03
C PRO A 697 -2.00 -31.54 28.01
N HIS A 698 -1.71 -30.27 27.74
CA HIS A 698 -2.07 -29.15 28.60
C HIS A 698 -3.52 -28.68 28.40
N LEU A 699 -4.09 -28.91 27.22
CA LEU A 699 -5.45 -28.47 26.86
C LEU A 699 -6.53 -29.52 27.14
N VAL A 700 -6.18 -30.71 27.64
CA VAL A 700 -7.16 -31.79 27.94
C VAL A 700 -8.29 -31.32 28.86
N ASN A 701 -7.95 -30.56 29.91
CA ASN A 701 -8.96 -30.06 30.86
C ASN A 701 -9.87 -28.97 30.24
N LEU A 702 -9.33 -28.17 29.32
CA LEU A 702 -10.08 -27.16 28.60
C LEU A 702 -11.07 -27.83 27.63
N ASN A 703 -10.58 -28.82 26.87
CA ASN A 703 -11.39 -29.59 25.93
C ASN A 703 -12.51 -30.36 26.63
N ALA A 704 -12.23 -30.98 27.77
CA ALA A 704 -13.24 -31.69 28.57
C ALA A 704 -14.35 -30.74 29.06
N MET A 705 -13.97 -29.53 29.50
CA MET A 705 -14.92 -28.50 29.91
C MET A 705 -15.80 -28.06 28.74
N MET A 706 -15.20 -27.66 27.61
CA MET A 706 -15.95 -27.19 26.44
C MET A 706 -16.90 -28.26 25.88
N THR A 707 -16.44 -29.51 25.86
CA THR A 707 -17.26 -30.65 25.43
C THR A 707 -18.48 -30.83 26.31
N ARG A 708 -18.32 -30.71 27.63
CA ARG A 708 -19.42 -30.80 28.59
C ARG A 708 -20.42 -29.65 28.40
N GLU A 709 -19.95 -28.41 28.33
CA GLU A 709 -20.80 -27.23 28.14
C GLU A 709 -21.57 -27.31 26.81
N LEU A 710 -20.92 -27.71 25.71
CA LEU A 710 -21.59 -27.91 24.42
C LEU A 710 -22.62 -29.05 24.49
N SER A 711 -22.32 -30.14 25.19
CA SER A 711 -23.26 -31.26 25.34
C SER A 711 -24.53 -30.89 26.13
N GLN A 712 -24.44 -29.95 27.08
CA GLN A 712 -25.60 -29.47 27.84
C GLN A 712 -26.63 -28.77 26.97
N SER A 713 -26.22 -28.21 25.82
CA SER A 713 -27.17 -27.62 24.87
C SER A 713 -28.07 -28.64 24.19
N GLY A 714 -27.68 -29.93 24.18
CA GLY A 714 -28.35 -30.99 23.42
C GLY A 714 -28.24 -30.87 21.89
N LEU A 715 -27.63 -29.80 21.37
CA LEU A 715 -27.54 -29.51 19.93
C LEU A 715 -26.21 -29.98 19.30
N PHE A 716 -25.17 -30.20 20.11
CA PHE A 716 -23.84 -30.58 19.62
C PHE A 716 -23.52 -32.04 19.94
N VAL A 717 -23.00 -32.76 18.93
CA VAL A 717 -22.42 -34.09 19.11
C VAL A 717 -21.09 -33.95 19.84
N ALA A 718 -21.06 -34.30 21.12
CA ALA A 718 -19.89 -34.17 21.98
C ALA A 718 -19.13 -35.51 22.09
N GLU A 719 -17.87 -35.54 21.67
CA GLU A 719 -17.00 -36.70 21.85
C GLU A 719 -16.50 -36.80 23.30
N THR A 720 -16.73 -37.92 23.99
CA THR A 720 -16.24 -38.10 25.36
C THR A 720 -14.71 -38.09 25.38
N THR A 721 -14.07 -37.08 25.98
CA THR A 721 -12.61 -37.04 26.12
C THR A 721 -12.12 -38.14 27.07
N ARG A 722 -11.48 -39.20 26.55
CA ARG A 722 -11.05 -40.38 27.35
C ARG A 722 -9.60 -40.32 27.86
N VAL A 723 -8.91 -39.19 27.71
CA VAL A 723 -7.52 -39.04 28.21
C VAL A 723 -7.51 -39.04 29.75
N PRO A 724 -6.58 -39.76 30.44
CA PRO A 724 -6.53 -39.81 31.89
C PRO A 724 -6.29 -38.40 32.46
N SER A 725 -7.35 -37.77 32.94
CA SER A 725 -7.25 -36.43 33.52
C SER A 725 -6.46 -36.54 34.82
N SER A 726 -5.28 -35.91 34.87
CA SER A 726 -4.71 -35.42 36.12
C SER A 726 -5.61 -34.30 36.64
N ARG A 727 -6.82 -34.65 37.11
CA ARG A 727 -7.91 -33.71 37.46
C ARG A 727 -7.52 -32.72 38.56
N TYR A 728 -6.54 -33.07 39.41
CA TYR A 728 -6.13 -32.31 40.59
C TYR A 728 -4.62 -32.08 40.65
N ARG A 729 -4.16 -30.86 40.95
CA ARG A 729 -2.72 -30.56 41.11
C ARG A 729 -2.16 -31.26 42.34
N LEU A 730 -0.89 -31.70 42.31
CA LEU A 730 -0.26 -32.37 43.46
C LEU A 730 -0.31 -31.50 44.73
N THR A 731 -0.06 -30.20 44.59
CA THR A 731 -0.17 -29.21 45.67
C THR A 731 -1.57 -29.11 46.27
N GLN A 732 -2.62 -29.30 45.46
CA GLN A 732 -4.00 -29.33 45.94
C GLN A 732 -4.28 -30.60 46.74
N ILE A 733 -3.79 -31.75 46.28
CA ILE A 733 -3.94 -33.02 47.00
C ILE A 733 -3.19 -32.97 48.33
N ILE A 734 -1.94 -32.46 48.34
CA ILE A 734 -1.14 -32.33 49.56
C ILE A 734 -1.77 -31.34 50.54
N SER A 735 -2.28 -30.19 50.07
CA SER A 735 -2.94 -29.22 50.95
C SER A 735 -4.23 -29.76 51.58
N VAL A 736 -5.02 -30.56 50.84
CA VAL A 736 -6.21 -31.23 51.37
C VAL A 736 -5.86 -32.29 52.42
N LEU A 737 -4.73 -32.99 52.25
CA LEU A 737 -4.24 -33.97 53.22
C LEU A 737 -3.58 -33.33 54.45
N ALA A 738 -3.03 -32.12 54.31
CA ALA A 738 -2.40 -31.39 55.40
C ALA A 738 -3.42 -30.69 56.31
N ASP A 739 -4.45 -30.07 55.74
CA ASP A 739 -5.52 -29.39 56.49
C ASP A 739 -6.84 -29.41 55.68
N HIS A 740 -7.64 -30.44 55.91
CA HIS A 740 -8.88 -30.67 55.18
C HIS A 740 -9.91 -29.55 55.41
N GLU A 741 -10.12 -29.16 56.68
CA GLU A 741 -11.10 -28.14 57.07
C GLU A 741 -10.68 -26.72 56.64
N GLY A 742 -9.40 -26.38 56.78
CA GLY A 742 -8.88 -25.09 56.33
C GLY A 742 -8.90 -24.96 54.81
N TYR A 743 -8.58 -26.03 54.08
CA TYR A 743 -8.71 -26.07 52.62
C TYR A 743 -10.17 -25.89 52.19
N GLN A 744 -11.10 -26.63 52.79
CA GLN A 744 -12.54 -26.55 52.47
C GLN A 744 -13.09 -25.13 52.70
N ARG A 745 -12.78 -24.51 53.85
CA ARG A 745 -13.18 -23.12 54.15
C ARG A 745 -12.56 -22.12 53.16
N GLY A 746 -11.28 -22.30 52.82
CA GLY A 746 -10.57 -21.44 51.87
C GLY A 746 -11.08 -21.55 50.43
N VAL A 747 -11.53 -22.73 50.01
CA VAL A 747 -12.14 -22.96 48.70
C VAL A 747 -13.57 -22.42 48.65
N ALA A 748 -14.38 -22.67 49.68
CA ALA A 748 -15.75 -22.15 49.77
C ALA A 748 -15.81 -20.62 49.66
N ARG A 749 -14.94 -19.89 50.38
CA ARG A 749 -14.86 -18.41 50.28
C ARG A 749 -14.42 -17.90 48.91
N ARG A 750 -13.64 -18.68 48.15
CA ARG A 750 -13.20 -18.32 46.79
C ARG A 750 -14.32 -18.54 45.78
N ILE A 751 -15.01 -19.67 45.90
CA ILE A 751 -16.18 -20.01 45.07
C ILE A 751 -17.29 -18.97 45.27
N GLU A 752 -17.65 -18.65 46.52
CA GLU A 752 -18.73 -17.70 46.79
C GLU A 752 -18.43 -16.31 46.22
N ARG A 753 -17.18 -15.83 46.37
CA ARG A 753 -16.76 -14.55 45.76
C ARG A 753 -16.81 -14.57 44.24
N PHE A 754 -16.43 -15.68 43.61
CA PHE A 754 -16.43 -15.82 42.17
C PHE A 754 -17.86 -15.95 41.62
N GLU A 755 -18.68 -16.84 42.17
CA GLU A 755 -20.08 -17.07 41.76
C GLU A 755 -20.95 -15.81 41.91
N ARG A 756 -20.71 -14.98 42.93
CA ARG A 756 -21.39 -13.66 43.04
C ARG A 756 -21.08 -12.73 41.86
N ARG A 757 -19.87 -12.77 41.31
CA ARG A 757 -19.42 -11.89 40.21
C ARG A 757 -19.57 -12.53 38.83
N TYR A 758 -19.62 -13.85 38.74
CA TYR A 758 -19.64 -14.60 37.49
C TYR A 758 -20.78 -14.18 36.54
N PRO A 759 -22.05 -13.99 36.99
CA PRO A 759 -23.12 -13.53 36.10
C PRO A 759 -22.84 -12.15 35.50
N ALA A 760 -22.28 -11.23 36.29
CA ALA A 760 -21.94 -9.89 35.82
C ALA A 760 -20.75 -9.92 34.84
N ILE A 761 -19.71 -10.70 35.13
CA ILE A 761 -18.55 -10.88 34.24
C ILE A 761 -18.98 -11.50 32.91
N LYS A 762 -19.80 -12.55 32.94
CA LYS A 762 -20.31 -13.22 31.73
C LYS A 762 -21.19 -12.30 30.89
N ARG A 763 -22.14 -11.60 31.52
CA ARG A 763 -22.99 -10.61 30.83
C ARG A 763 -22.17 -9.45 30.26
N GLY A 764 -21.18 -8.96 31.02
CA GLY A 764 -20.27 -7.92 30.56
C GLY A 764 -19.43 -8.36 29.36
N GLY A 765 -18.87 -9.58 29.39
CA GLY A 765 -18.14 -10.14 28.27
C GLY A 765 -19.00 -10.35 27.02
N LEU A 766 -20.23 -10.86 27.18
CA LEU A 766 -21.20 -10.99 26.08
C LEU A 766 -21.61 -9.62 25.52
N ALA A 767 -21.89 -8.64 26.39
CA ALA A 767 -22.22 -7.28 25.99
C ALA A 767 -21.05 -6.63 25.24
N ALA A 768 -19.82 -6.75 25.73
CA ALA A 768 -18.63 -6.27 25.04
C ALA A 768 -18.40 -6.98 23.69
N GLY A 769 -18.75 -8.27 23.61
CA GLY A 769 -18.73 -9.06 22.38
C GLY A 769 -19.79 -8.68 21.35
N ILE A 770 -20.79 -7.86 21.70
CA ILE A 770 -21.83 -7.37 20.78
C ILE A 770 -21.68 -5.87 20.54
N VAL A 771 -21.53 -5.08 21.62
CA VAL A 771 -21.49 -3.62 21.59
C VAL A 771 -20.24 -3.12 20.87
N VAL A 772 -19.05 -3.65 21.17
CA VAL A 772 -17.81 -3.16 20.54
C VAL A 772 -17.79 -3.48 19.04
N PRO A 773 -18.13 -4.72 18.59
CA PRO A 773 -18.44 -5.00 17.19
C PRO A 773 -19.42 -4.04 16.53
N ALA A 774 -20.54 -3.76 17.19
CA ALA A 774 -21.55 -2.84 16.65
C ALA A 774 -21.01 -1.41 16.52
N VAL A 775 -20.23 -0.94 17.50
CA VAL A 775 -19.57 0.38 17.45
C VAL A 775 -18.52 0.41 16.34
N LEU A 776 -17.67 -0.61 16.21
CA LEU A 776 -16.69 -0.71 15.12
C LEU A 776 -17.38 -0.76 13.75
N ALA A 777 -18.52 -1.43 13.64
CA ALA A 777 -19.31 -1.48 12.42
C ALA A 777 -19.96 -0.13 12.08
N VAL A 778 -20.36 0.68 13.07
CA VAL A 778 -20.84 2.05 12.84
C VAL A 778 -19.69 2.98 12.46
N LEU A 779 -18.54 2.86 13.13
CA LEU A 779 -17.35 3.67 12.84
C LEU A 779 -16.79 3.36 11.44
N SER A 780 -16.83 2.10 10.99
CA SER A 780 -16.35 1.73 9.65
C SER A 780 -17.15 2.38 8.52
N VAL A 781 -18.41 2.76 8.75
CA VAL A 781 -19.24 3.48 7.77
C VAL A 781 -18.73 4.92 7.56
N THR A 782 -18.05 5.50 8.54
CA THR A 782 -17.62 6.91 8.47
C THR A 782 -16.27 7.12 7.78
N ASN A 783 -15.45 6.09 7.61
CA ASN A 783 -14.12 6.21 6.97
C ASN A 783 -13.76 4.98 6.12
N ALA A 784 -14.03 5.05 4.81
CA ALA A 784 -13.82 3.94 3.87
C ALA A 784 -12.36 3.47 3.76
N ALA A 785 -11.39 4.38 3.97
CA ALA A 785 -9.96 4.07 3.85
C ALA A 785 -9.45 3.14 4.97
N GLU A 786 -10.13 3.10 6.12
CA GLU A 786 -9.72 2.30 7.28
C GLU A 786 -10.52 1.01 7.48
N VAL A 787 -11.54 0.76 6.64
CA VAL A 787 -12.42 -0.42 6.75
C VAL A 787 -11.66 -1.75 6.91
N PRO A 788 -10.58 -2.03 6.16
CA PRO A 788 -9.81 -3.28 6.34
C PRO A 788 -9.12 -3.37 7.70
N ILE A 789 -8.64 -2.25 8.25
CA ILE A 789 -8.01 -2.18 9.57
C ILE A 789 -9.07 -2.40 10.65
N VAL A 790 -10.24 -1.76 10.50
CA VAL A 790 -11.38 -1.93 11.41
C VAL A 790 -11.88 -3.38 11.40
N LEU A 791 -11.98 -4.01 10.23
CA LEU A 791 -12.32 -5.44 10.09
C LEU A 791 -11.27 -6.34 10.75
N GLY A 792 -9.99 -6.06 10.55
CA GLY A 792 -8.89 -6.76 11.22
C GLY A 792 -8.99 -6.65 12.75
N ALA A 793 -9.16 -5.43 13.27
CA ALA A 793 -9.37 -5.16 14.69
C ALA A 793 -10.63 -5.85 15.24
N TRP A 794 -11.68 -5.92 14.43
CA TRP A 794 -12.93 -6.57 14.78
C TRP A 794 -12.75 -8.08 14.98
N ILE A 795 -12.05 -8.76 14.07
CA ILE A 795 -11.71 -10.19 14.23
C ILE A 795 -10.86 -10.41 15.48
N VAL A 796 -9.83 -9.59 15.68
CA VAL A 796 -8.95 -9.68 16.86
C VAL A 796 -9.75 -9.48 18.15
N TRP A 797 -10.65 -8.51 18.19
CA TRP A 797 -11.52 -8.26 19.35
C TRP A 797 -12.43 -9.45 19.66
N LEU A 798 -13.07 -10.01 18.63
CA LEU A 798 -13.90 -11.21 18.80
C LEU A 798 -13.09 -12.37 19.38
N LEU A 799 -11.87 -12.59 18.89
CA LEU A 799 -10.97 -13.61 19.44
C LEU A 799 -10.60 -13.33 20.90
N ILE A 800 -10.34 -12.07 21.27
CA ILE A 800 -10.06 -11.66 22.65
C ILE A 800 -11.26 -11.95 23.57
N VAL A 801 -12.48 -11.57 23.15
CA VAL A 801 -13.69 -11.82 23.92
C VAL A 801 -13.97 -13.31 24.08
N ILE A 802 -13.80 -14.09 23.01
CA ILE A 802 -13.92 -15.56 23.06
C ILE A 802 -12.91 -16.13 24.06
N LEU A 803 -11.63 -15.75 23.96
CA LEU A 803 -10.58 -16.22 24.86
C LEU A 803 -10.87 -15.83 26.32
N PHE A 804 -11.36 -14.61 26.55
CA PHE A 804 -11.77 -14.14 27.87
C PHE A 804 -12.92 -14.98 28.44
N LEU A 805 -13.99 -15.19 27.69
CA LEU A 805 -15.15 -15.99 28.13
C LEU A 805 -14.75 -17.45 28.40
N VAL A 806 -13.95 -18.04 27.51
CA VAL A 806 -13.39 -19.39 27.69
C VAL A 806 -12.50 -19.45 28.95
N GLY A 807 -11.69 -18.42 29.20
CA GLY A 807 -10.85 -18.31 30.40
C GLY A 807 -11.65 -18.19 31.70
N VAL A 808 -12.73 -17.41 31.69
CA VAL A 808 -13.66 -17.28 32.83
C VAL A 808 -14.35 -18.61 33.13
N GLU A 809 -14.82 -19.33 32.10
CA GLU A 809 -15.46 -20.64 32.28
C GLU A 809 -14.44 -21.69 32.75
N TYR A 810 -13.22 -21.65 32.25
CA TYR A 810 -12.14 -22.51 32.73
C TYR A 810 -11.79 -22.26 34.21
N LEU A 811 -11.83 -21.00 34.66
CA LEU A 811 -11.63 -20.65 36.07
C LEU A 811 -12.77 -21.17 36.96
N ARG A 812 -14.02 -21.06 36.49
CA ARG A 812 -15.19 -21.63 37.16
C ARG A 812 -15.06 -23.13 37.34
N GLU A 813 -14.77 -23.84 36.26
CA GLU A 813 -14.55 -25.28 36.29
C GLU A 813 -13.35 -25.65 37.20
N ALA A 814 -12.29 -24.83 37.23
CA ALA A 814 -11.17 -25.06 38.14
C ALA A 814 -11.54 -24.93 39.61
N LEU A 815 -12.49 -24.06 39.95
CA LEU A 815 -13.04 -23.91 41.30
C LEU A 815 -14.00 -25.06 41.66
N ASP A 816 -14.85 -25.48 40.73
CA ASP A 816 -15.73 -26.64 40.93
C ASP A 816 -14.95 -27.94 41.15
N ARG A 817 -13.82 -28.12 40.44
CA ARG A 817 -12.89 -29.22 40.73
C ARG A 817 -12.36 -29.15 42.16
N GLN A 818 -11.94 -27.97 42.64
CA GLN A 818 -11.46 -27.84 44.03
C GLN A 818 -12.57 -28.13 45.05
N ARG A 819 -13.82 -27.77 44.74
CA ARG A 819 -15.00 -28.10 45.56
C ARG A 819 -15.18 -29.62 45.67
N LEU A 820 -15.14 -30.33 44.55
CA LEU A 820 -15.26 -31.79 44.53
C LEU A 820 -14.13 -32.46 45.34
N LEU A 821 -12.90 -31.95 45.23
CA LEU A 821 -11.77 -32.47 46.01
C LEU A 821 -11.95 -32.24 47.51
N SER A 822 -12.54 -31.11 47.91
CA SER A 822 -12.82 -30.79 49.32
C SER A 822 -13.97 -31.59 49.94
N THR A 823 -14.78 -32.28 49.13
CA THR A 823 -15.88 -33.14 49.58
C THR A 823 -15.53 -34.63 49.57
N MET A 824 -14.34 -34.99 49.08
CA MET A 824 -13.88 -36.38 49.04
C MET A 824 -13.39 -36.84 50.41
N GLY A 825 -13.71 -38.07 50.79
CA GLY A 825 -13.16 -38.68 52.00
C GLY A 825 -11.64 -38.85 51.92
N GLU A 826 -10.96 -38.89 53.07
CA GLU A 826 -9.49 -38.94 53.12
C GLU A 826 -8.89 -40.18 52.41
N SER A 827 -9.58 -41.32 52.47
CA SER A 827 -9.22 -42.54 51.73
C SER A 827 -9.23 -42.34 50.22
N ASP A 828 -10.22 -41.60 49.70
CA ASP A 828 -10.37 -41.31 48.29
C ASP A 828 -9.31 -40.31 47.83
N VAL A 829 -9.01 -39.28 48.63
CA VAL A 829 -7.93 -38.32 48.34
C VAL A 829 -6.57 -39.01 48.32
N ARG A 830 -6.28 -39.94 49.24
CA ARG A 830 -5.06 -40.76 49.22
C ARG A 830 -4.99 -41.68 48.00
N SER A 831 -6.12 -42.17 47.51
CA SER A 831 -6.16 -42.99 46.29
C SER A 831 -5.67 -42.24 45.05
N LEU A 832 -5.84 -40.90 45.00
CA LEU A 832 -5.36 -40.04 43.91
C LEU A 832 -3.83 -39.92 43.86
N LEU A 833 -3.12 -40.27 44.94
CA LEU A 833 -1.65 -40.32 44.98
C LEU A 833 -1.09 -41.63 44.40
N ARG A 834 -1.85 -42.74 44.47
CA ARG A 834 -1.38 -44.07 44.03
C ARG A 834 -0.91 -44.12 42.57
N PRO A 835 -1.59 -43.49 41.59
CA PRO A 835 -1.12 -43.47 40.18
C PRO A 835 0.12 -42.60 39.95
N ARG A 836 0.50 -41.72 40.90
CA ARG A 836 1.62 -40.78 40.78
C ARG A 836 2.92 -41.28 41.42
N CYS A 837 2.83 -42.27 42.31
CA CYS A 837 3.97 -42.94 42.94
C CYS A 837 4.85 -43.82 42.02
N PRO A 838 4.42 -44.39 40.87
CA PRO A 838 5.30 -45.18 40.01
C PRO A 838 6.45 -44.36 39.43
N ALA A 839 6.20 -43.09 39.08
CA ALA A 839 7.23 -42.17 38.58
C ALA A 839 8.26 -41.80 39.66
N ALA A 840 7.85 -41.73 40.92
CA ALA A 840 8.74 -41.51 42.06
C ALA A 840 9.57 -42.78 42.36
N ARG A 841 8.95 -43.97 42.36
CA ARG A 841 9.68 -45.24 42.50
C ARG A 841 10.67 -45.49 41.37
N ALA A 842 10.32 -45.18 40.12
CA ALA A 842 11.22 -45.32 38.98
C ALA A 842 12.41 -44.34 39.04
N ARG A 843 12.20 -43.08 39.45
CA ARG A 843 13.30 -42.12 39.67
C ARG A 843 14.19 -42.48 40.86
N VAL A 844 13.60 -42.98 41.94
CA VAL A 844 14.37 -43.44 43.11
C VAL A 844 15.15 -44.72 42.80
N MET A 845 14.58 -45.66 42.02
CA MET A 845 15.32 -46.84 41.57
C MET A 845 16.40 -46.51 40.53
N ALA A 846 16.15 -45.55 39.62
CA ALA A 846 17.18 -45.08 38.68
C ALA A 846 18.32 -44.33 39.41
N GLY A 847 17.99 -43.52 40.42
CA GLY A 847 18.98 -42.87 41.28
C GLY A 847 19.77 -43.88 42.13
N ALA A 848 19.11 -44.89 42.69
CA ALA A 848 19.77 -45.96 43.44
C ALA A 848 20.67 -46.83 42.54
N ALA A 849 20.27 -47.09 41.29
CA ALA A 849 21.09 -47.78 40.28
C ALA A 849 22.30 -46.95 39.85
N ALA A 850 22.17 -45.62 39.74
CA ALA A 850 23.29 -44.73 39.43
C ALA A 850 24.30 -44.63 40.59
N ILE A 851 23.82 -44.62 41.84
CA ILE A 851 24.68 -44.60 43.03
C ILE A 851 25.41 -45.94 43.22
N THR A 852 24.75 -47.07 42.95
CA THR A 852 25.39 -48.39 43.00
C THR A 852 26.39 -48.59 41.86
N ALA A 853 26.15 -48.03 40.67
CA ALA A 853 27.13 -48.01 39.58
C ALA A 853 28.34 -47.12 39.91
N SER A 854 28.14 -45.97 40.58
CA SER A 854 29.20 -45.07 41.03
C SER A 854 30.03 -45.60 42.21
N LEU A 855 29.50 -46.56 42.98
CA LEU A 855 30.24 -47.25 44.05
C LEU A 855 30.96 -48.51 43.54
N ALA A 856 30.63 -48.96 42.32
CA ALA A 856 31.23 -50.11 41.66
C ALA A 856 32.27 -49.74 40.58
N SER A 857 32.40 -48.46 40.25
CA SER A 857 33.51 -47.84 39.51
C SER A 857 34.47 -47.16 40.46
#